data_AF-A0A9E3SJB4-F1
#
_entry.id   AF-A0A9E3SJB4-F1
#
_cell.length_a   1.000
_cell.length_b   1.000
_cell.length_c   1.000
_cell.angle_alpha   90.00
_cell.angle_beta   90.00
_cell.angle_gamma   90.00
#
_symmetry.space_group_name_H-M   'P 1'
#
loop_
_entity.id
_entity.type
_entity.pdbx_description
1 polymer ?
#
loop_
_entity_poly.entity_id
_entity_poly.type
_entity_poly.pdbx_seq_one_letter_code
_entity_poly.pdbx_strand_id
1 'polypeptide(L)'
;MNSPGVYQAALGYLHNCYGIIPVHTDPERAKVAAVPWALYQQRRATPDELHTWFVTQRYTGLAIVTGVVSGLIVLDFDDPKLFDYFRQVCPDLTVTYMVRTRRGVHLYFRTSQIVPSRKGQGLDLKAQGGYVVAPPTKIGSYTYTVVGDDPPRNLSATDLSRIQAFISALATPTAVPRTVSQEPAFSCEIQASQEVRRQPQGTFIRSSGLENQYRYQATQGSRNEALFRISLRARDLGYDLQTAIDLLADLHARQPGNADHRRESYRQRYREAVATIRSAYSRPPRRQQGRGVSQQLPNSVREKLFELKQTYTVRVIDGLRLVGFLPGQPFTTQQAVLRLRGRVGRDSVYQALKATSGDGRLLFERVSPSGHPQRHAHADGSLSYRQTKECVLVGKKSQEKGLYHRPAHIYVMPTNEELCLKLGVPMTGSDALTEQDLSSAKQTRMAAHRELIRRRPGMYPRRWLARRLGVGTDTLDAYNRDIPIQVRHCYAEKAIGWYNLHDIPLALDLPGTFLEDDTGKRYPAKREIARKLLAWKHVVVYKKQDVNYYWYSDTEDAPPIQSVAGWLPPGRNRFPEARPWPSGTGSSADVPTVIPQSQVDTGGNRSLDGPPAKMPPPVPASFRDRAAEDRLAERVYRTVKRLSADKAQRISKANAQRLVETYGVAAVEQGLKQLKWYTGKGRVTRPAGFLVTASRLAWRELHSGANGPTPVPRFSGKKYLQEGGPQ
;
A
#
# COMPACT_ATOMS: atom_id res chain seq x y z
N MET A 1 -26.48 -47.04 8.59
CA MET A 1 -27.88 -46.64 8.86
C MET A 1 -28.17 -45.43 7.98
N ASN A 2 -29.17 -45.52 7.11
CA ASN A 2 -29.58 -44.43 6.21
C ASN A 2 -29.78 -43.14 7.01
N SER A 3 -29.45 -41.98 6.45
CA SER A 3 -29.92 -40.69 6.99
C SER A 3 -31.21 -40.32 6.27
N PRO A 4 -32.41 -40.80 6.70
CA PRO A 4 -33.69 -40.37 6.15
C PRO A 4 -33.88 -38.84 6.21
N GLY A 5 -33.09 -38.14 7.04
CA GLY A 5 -33.08 -36.68 7.10
C GLY A 5 -32.60 -35.96 5.82
N VAL A 6 -31.68 -36.53 5.02
CA VAL A 6 -31.14 -35.82 3.84
C VAL A 6 -32.17 -35.77 2.70
N TYR A 7 -32.84 -36.90 2.43
CA TYR A 7 -33.90 -36.97 1.42
C TYR A 7 -35.11 -36.09 1.81
N GLN A 8 -35.55 -36.16 3.07
CA GLN A 8 -36.63 -35.31 3.57
C GLN A 8 -36.28 -33.82 3.52
N ALA A 9 -35.04 -33.46 3.86
CA ALA A 9 -34.55 -32.10 3.69
C ALA A 9 -34.53 -31.66 2.21
N ALA A 10 -34.11 -32.55 1.29
CA ALA A 10 -34.13 -32.25 -0.14
C ALA A 10 -35.56 -31.97 -0.65
N LEU A 11 -36.55 -32.75 -0.23
CA LEU A 11 -37.96 -32.49 -0.52
C LEU A 11 -38.43 -31.16 0.08
N GLY A 12 -38.06 -30.88 1.34
CA GLY A 12 -38.38 -29.61 2.00
C GLY A 12 -37.81 -28.39 1.27
N TYR A 13 -36.57 -28.47 0.77
CA TYR A 13 -36.01 -27.40 -0.05
C TYR A 13 -36.68 -27.28 -1.43
N LEU A 14 -37.04 -28.41 -2.05
CA LEU A 14 -37.76 -28.39 -3.32
C LEU A 14 -39.15 -27.74 -3.16
N HIS A 15 -39.87 -28.03 -2.07
CA HIS A 15 -41.14 -27.39 -1.72
C HIS A 15 -40.99 -25.87 -1.53
N ASN A 16 -39.86 -25.44 -0.97
CA ASN A 16 -39.48 -24.03 -0.88
C ASN A 16 -38.99 -23.44 -2.21
N CYS A 17 -39.21 -24.14 -3.32
CA CYS A 17 -38.86 -23.70 -4.66
C CYS A 17 -37.35 -23.55 -4.89
N TYR A 18 -36.52 -24.38 -4.24
CA TYR A 18 -35.08 -24.40 -4.46
C TYR A 18 -34.66 -25.55 -5.39
N GLY A 19 -33.71 -25.29 -6.27
CA GLY A 19 -33.07 -26.32 -7.11
C GLY A 19 -32.05 -27.10 -6.30
N ILE A 20 -32.19 -28.43 -6.25
CA ILE A 20 -31.37 -29.30 -5.41
C ILE A 20 -30.54 -30.25 -6.27
N ILE A 21 -29.29 -30.47 -5.86
CA ILE A 21 -28.38 -31.45 -6.45
C ILE A 21 -27.64 -32.24 -5.36
N PRO A 22 -27.26 -33.51 -5.60
CA PRO A 22 -26.42 -34.27 -4.69
C PRO A 22 -24.96 -33.82 -4.82
N VAL A 23 -24.25 -33.85 -3.70
CA VAL A 23 -22.81 -33.59 -3.64
C VAL A 23 -22.08 -34.71 -2.93
N HIS A 24 -20.83 -34.90 -3.31
CA HIS A 24 -19.91 -35.80 -2.64
C HIS A 24 -19.58 -35.31 -1.22
N THR A 25 -19.55 -36.23 -0.26
CA THR A 25 -19.15 -35.98 1.14
C THR A 25 -17.87 -36.71 1.54
N ASP A 26 -17.34 -37.56 0.67
CA ASP A 26 -16.05 -38.22 0.86
C ASP A 26 -14.91 -37.18 0.87
N PRO A 27 -13.82 -37.42 1.63
CA PRO A 27 -12.76 -36.42 1.80
C PRO A 27 -12.07 -35.99 0.50
N GLU A 28 -12.03 -36.85 -0.52
CA GLU A 28 -11.32 -36.59 -1.78
C GLU A 28 -12.13 -35.70 -2.74
N ARG A 29 -13.46 -35.87 -2.78
CA ARG A 29 -14.35 -35.15 -3.70
C ARG A 29 -15.36 -34.27 -2.97
N ALA A 30 -15.17 -34.01 -1.67
CA ALA A 30 -16.08 -33.24 -0.85
C ALA A 30 -16.57 -31.96 -1.54
N LYS A 31 -17.89 -31.72 -1.51
CA LYS A 31 -18.58 -30.55 -2.07
C LYS A 31 -18.65 -30.49 -3.61
N VAL A 32 -18.10 -31.46 -4.32
CA VAL A 32 -18.25 -31.58 -5.77
C VAL A 32 -19.64 -32.17 -6.08
N ALA A 33 -20.34 -31.59 -7.06
CA ALA A 33 -21.62 -32.14 -7.53
C ALA A 33 -21.43 -33.58 -8.01
N ALA A 34 -22.27 -34.48 -7.51
CA ALA A 34 -22.17 -35.91 -7.84
C ALA A 34 -22.82 -36.27 -9.19
N VAL A 35 -23.51 -35.30 -9.79
CA VAL A 35 -24.20 -35.42 -11.07
C VAL A 35 -23.82 -34.25 -12.00
N PRO A 36 -23.95 -34.40 -13.32
CA PRO A 36 -23.81 -33.29 -14.26
C PRO A 36 -24.84 -32.20 -13.96
N TRP A 37 -24.41 -31.14 -13.28
CA TRP A 37 -25.35 -30.20 -12.66
C TRP A 37 -25.71 -28.98 -13.52
N ALA A 38 -25.06 -28.81 -14.67
CA ALA A 38 -25.26 -27.67 -15.56
C ALA A 38 -26.74 -27.49 -15.98
N LEU A 39 -27.45 -28.60 -16.21
CA LEU A 39 -28.88 -28.57 -16.54
C LEU A 39 -29.76 -28.06 -15.38
N TYR A 40 -29.33 -28.26 -14.13
CA TYR A 40 -30.06 -27.79 -12.94
C TYR A 40 -29.84 -26.29 -12.65
N GLN A 41 -29.02 -25.61 -13.44
CA GLN A 41 -28.96 -24.14 -13.43
C GLN A 41 -30.17 -23.50 -14.14
N GLN A 42 -30.88 -24.26 -14.97
CA GLN A 42 -32.01 -23.79 -15.76
C GLN A 42 -33.35 -24.36 -15.28
N ARG A 43 -33.35 -25.57 -14.70
CA ARG A 43 -34.55 -26.22 -14.14
C ARG A 43 -34.29 -26.81 -12.76
N ARG A 44 -35.34 -27.02 -11.97
CA ARG A 44 -35.22 -27.76 -10.71
C ARG A 44 -35.21 -29.27 -10.96
N ALA A 45 -34.62 -30.00 -10.01
CA ALA A 45 -34.73 -31.44 -9.97
C ALA A 45 -36.17 -31.87 -9.68
N THR A 46 -36.59 -32.98 -10.25
CA THR A 46 -37.89 -33.61 -9.99
C THR A 46 -37.83 -34.45 -8.71
N PRO A 47 -38.97 -34.72 -8.06
CA PRO A 47 -39.02 -35.62 -6.90
C PRO A 47 -38.41 -37.01 -7.17
N ASP A 48 -38.59 -37.54 -8.38
CA ASP A 48 -38.04 -38.84 -8.79
C ASP A 48 -36.51 -38.81 -8.92
N GLU A 49 -35.95 -37.72 -9.44
CA GLU A 49 -34.49 -37.49 -9.46
C GLU A 49 -33.94 -37.42 -8.03
N LEU A 50 -34.61 -36.70 -7.12
CA LEU A 50 -34.20 -36.66 -5.71
C LEU A 50 -34.28 -38.04 -5.04
N HIS A 51 -35.34 -38.80 -5.30
CA HIS A 51 -35.49 -40.16 -4.79
C HIS A 51 -34.36 -41.06 -5.30
N THR A 52 -34.05 -40.97 -6.60
CA THR A 52 -32.94 -41.71 -7.21
C THR A 52 -31.62 -41.37 -6.53
N TRP A 53 -31.31 -40.10 -6.33
CA TRP A 53 -30.03 -39.68 -5.75
C TRP A 53 -29.86 -40.03 -4.26
N PHE A 54 -30.87 -39.74 -3.45
CA PHE A 54 -30.74 -39.82 -1.99
C PHE A 54 -31.21 -41.16 -1.40
N VAL A 55 -32.12 -41.87 -2.07
CA VAL A 55 -32.63 -43.18 -1.61
C VAL A 55 -31.93 -44.32 -2.34
N THR A 56 -31.89 -44.27 -3.67
CA THR A 56 -31.34 -45.38 -4.49
C THR A 56 -29.81 -45.34 -4.52
N GLN A 57 -29.23 -44.20 -4.89
CA GLN A 57 -27.77 -44.01 -4.99
C GLN A 57 -27.13 -43.61 -3.65
N ARG A 58 -27.95 -43.30 -2.63
CA ARG A 58 -27.54 -43.07 -1.24
C ARG A 58 -26.50 -41.96 -1.05
N TYR A 59 -26.59 -40.89 -1.84
CA TYR A 59 -25.80 -39.68 -1.56
C TYR A 59 -26.17 -39.10 -0.20
N THR A 60 -25.17 -38.63 0.55
CA THR A 60 -25.35 -38.10 1.92
C THR A 60 -25.16 -36.60 2.02
N GLY A 61 -24.84 -35.93 0.91
CA GLY A 61 -24.72 -34.48 0.83
C GLY A 61 -25.63 -33.89 -0.23
N LEU A 62 -26.21 -32.74 0.08
CA LEU A 62 -27.05 -31.97 -0.84
C LEU A 62 -26.53 -30.53 -0.96
N ALA A 63 -26.80 -29.92 -2.12
CA ALA A 63 -26.55 -28.52 -2.37
C ALA A 63 -27.75 -27.85 -3.05
N ILE A 64 -27.90 -26.55 -2.80
CA ILE A 64 -28.89 -25.67 -3.41
C ILE A 64 -28.22 -24.92 -4.56
N VAL A 65 -28.77 -25.05 -5.76
CA VAL A 65 -28.37 -24.26 -6.93
C VAL A 65 -28.87 -22.84 -6.76
N THR A 66 -27.99 -21.85 -6.88
CA THR A 66 -28.30 -20.42 -6.70
C THR A 66 -28.66 -19.75 -8.03
N GLY A 67 -29.21 -18.53 -7.95
CA GLY A 67 -29.68 -17.77 -9.11
C GLY A 67 -31.17 -17.92 -9.38
N VAL A 68 -31.57 -17.65 -10.61
CA VAL A 68 -32.99 -17.55 -11.02
C VAL A 68 -33.77 -18.82 -10.71
N VAL A 69 -33.15 -20.00 -10.88
CA VAL A 69 -33.81 -21.30 -10.62
C VAL A 69 -34.36 -21.42 -9.19
N SER A 70 -33.69 -20.82 -8.21
CA SER A 70 -34.10 -20.83 -6.80
C SER A 70 -34.55 -19.46 -6.29
N GLY A 71 -34.44 -18.41 -7.10
CA GLY A 71 -34.63 -17.02 -6.66
C GLY A 71 -33.68 -16.59 -5.54
N LEU A 72 -32.54 -17.26 -5.39
CA LEU A 72 -31.63 -17.10 -4.26
C LEU A 72 -30.26 -16.57 -4.68
N ILE A 73 -29.72 -15.66 -3.88
CA ILE A 73 -28.29 -15.36 -3.84
C ILE A 73 -27.76 -15.63 -2.44
N VAL A 74 -26.51 -16.06 -2.36
CA VAL A 74 -25.87 -16.41 -1.10
C VAL A 74 -24.52 -15.71 -1.00
N LEU A 75 -24.31 -15.04 0.13
CA LEU A 75 -22.99 -14.56 0.53
C LEU A 75 -22.31 -15.65 1.35
N ASP A 76 -21.29 -16.26 0.78
CA ASP A 76 -20.49 -17.33 1.37
C ASP A 76 -19.22 -16.75 1.98
N PHE A 77 -19.25 -16.55 3.30
CA PHE A 77 -18.10 -16.07 4.06
C PHE A 77 -17.24 -17.24 4.50
N ASP A 78 -16.02 -17.31 3.96
CA ASP A 78 -14.98 -18.26 4.38
C ASP A 78 -14.12 -17.71 5.52
N ASP A 79 -14.02 -16.39 5.67
CA ASP A 79 -13.29 -15.71 6.75
C ASP A 79 -14.27 -15.13 7.80
N PRO A 80 -14.30 -15.64 9.05
CA PRO A 80 -15.11 -15.09 10.13
C PRO A 80 -14.91 -13.59 10.35
N LYS A 81 -13.68 -13.09 10.19
CA LYS A 81 -13.37 -11.66 10.40
C LYS A 81 -14.01 -10.79 9.32
N LEU A 82 -14.16 -11.32 8.11
CA LEU A 82 -14.84 -10.64 7.02
C LEU A 82 -16.36 -10.59 7.25
N PHE A 83 -16.92 -11.64 7.86
CA PHE A 83 -18.31 -11.64 8.30
C PHE A 83 -18.54 -10.60 9.42
N ASP A 84 -17.64 -10.50 10.41
CA ASP A 84 -17.72 -9.47 11.45
C ASP A 84 -17.68 -8.06 10.88
N TYR A 85 -16.80 -7.82 9.89
CA TYR A 85 -16.75 -6.54 9.18
C TYR A 85 -18.02 -6.26 8.39
N PHE A 86 -18.57 -7.26 7.68
CA PHE A 86 -19.84 -7.12 6.99
C PHE A 86 -20.99 -6.79 7.96
N ARG A 87 -21.00 -7.39 9.15
CA ARG A 87 -21.98 -7.09 10.21
C ARG A 87 -21.88 -5.67 10.73
N GLN A 88 -20.70 -5.05 10.72
CA GLN A 88 -20.53 -3.64 11.11
C GLN A 88 -20.98 -2.68 10.01
N VAL A 89 -20.70 -2.99 8.74
CA VAL A 89 -21.00 -2.12 7.59
C VAL A 89 -22.47 -2.25 7.15
N CYS A 90 -23.02 -3.45 7.21
CA CYS A 90 -24.38 -3.79 6.80
C CYS A 90 -25.09 -4.65 7.86
N PRO A 91 -25.27 -4.14 9.10
CA PRO A 91 -25.89 -4.91 10.18
C PRO A 91 -27.29 -5.40 9.83
N ASP A 92 -28.04 -4.60 9.08
CA ASP A 92 -29.38 -4.93 8.61
C ASP A 92 -29.41 -6.16 7.70
N LEU A 93 -28.39 -6.36 6.87
CA LEU A 93 -28.29 -7.51 5.97
C LEU A 93 -27.86 -8.80 6.69
N THR A 94 -27.54 -8.74 7.99
CA THR A 94 -27.22 -9.94 8.78
C THR A 94 -28.44 -10.61 9.42
N VAL A 95 -29.61 -9.97 9.36
CA VAL A 95 -30.89 -10.57 9.77
C VAL A 95 -31.51 -11.26 8.56
N THR A 96 -31.15 -12.53 8.37
CA THR A 96 -31.61 -13.38 7.27
C THR A 96 -31.31 -14.84 7.57
N TYR A 97 -31.77 -15.77 6.73
CA TYR A 97 -31.46 -17.19 6.88
C TYR A 97 -29.94 -17.43 6.81
N MET A 98 -29.38 -18.05 7.84
CA MET A 98 -27.95 -18.23 8.02
C MET A 98 -27.56 -19.68 8.31
N VAL A 99 -26.56 -20.18 7.59
CA VAL A 99 -26.02 -21.53 7.77
C VAL A 99 -24.56 -21.46 8.16
N ARG A 100 -24.19 -22.08 9.28
CA ARG A 100 -22.80 -22.27 9.68
C ARG A 100 -22.11 -23.16 8.64
N THR A 101 -20.91 -22.77 8.23
CA THR A 101 -20.00 -23.61 7.44
C THR A 101 -18.76 -23.97 8.27
N ARG A 102 -17.91 -24.86 7.75
CA ARG A 102 -16.70 -25.30 8.46
C ARG A 102 -15.78 -24.13 8.85
N ARG A 103 -15.74 -23.09 8.03
CA ARG A 103 -14.83 -21.94 8.20
C ARG A 103 -15.57 -20.65 8.55
N GLY A 104 -16.81 -20.46 8.09
CA GLY A 104 -17.58 -19.25 8.34
C GLY A 104 -19.09 -19.48 8.27
N VAL A 105 -19.77 -18.75 7.39
CA VAL A 105 -21.25 -18.70 7.35
C VAL A 105 -21.78 -18.35 5.96
N HIS A 106 -22.89 -18.96 5.57
CA HIS A 106 -23.68 -18.58 4.40
C HIS A 106 -24.84 -17.68 4.83
N LEU A 107 -25.01 -16.53 4.18
CA LEU A 107 -26.20 -15.67 4.33
C LEU A 107 -27.03 -15.76 3.07
N TYR A 108 -28.29 -16.15 3.19
CA TYR A 108 -29.19 -16.37 2.05
C TYR A 108 -30.09 -15.16 1.86
N PHE A 109 -30.32 -14.79 0.60
CA PHE A 109 -31.16 -13.66 0.23
C PHE A 109 -31.99 -13.98 -1.01
N ARG A 110 -33.10 -13.28 -1.17
CA ARG A 110 -33.93 -13.31 -2.37
C ARG A 110 -33.71 -12.08 -3.22
N THR A 111 -33.77 -12.26 -4.54
CA THR A 111 -33.69 -11.15 -5.50
C THR A 111 -34.45 -11.51 -6.77
N SER A 112 -35.09 -10.51 -7.37
CA SER A 112 -35.69 -10.60 -8.72
C SER A 112 -34.70 -10.23 -9.83
N GLN A 113 -33.50 -9.73 -9.47
CA GLN A 113 -32.48 -9.33 -10.44
C GLN A 113 -31.55 -10.50 -10.79
N ILE A 114 -31.16 -10.58 -12.06
CA ILE A 114 -30.15 -11.55 -12.51
C ILE A 114 -28.77 -11.03 -12.13
N VAL A 115 -28.14 -11.68 -11.15
CA VAL A 115 -26.81 -11.33 -10.65
C VAL A 115 -25.83 -12.47 -10.99
N PRO A 116 -24.69 -12.19 -11.65
CA PRO A 116 -23.69 -13.21 -11.91
C PRO A 116 -22.96 -13.60 -10.61
N SER A 117 -22.59 -14.88 -10.49
CA SER A 117 -21.72 -15.33 -9.39
C SER A 117 -20.35 -14.65 -9.49
N ARG A 118 -19.76 -14.31 -8.34
CA ARG A 118 -18.44 -13.67 -8.26
C ARG A 118 -17.63 -14.31 -7.15
N LYS A 119 -16.42 -14.75 -7.48
CA LYS A 119 -15.44 -15.20 -6.47
C LYS A 119 -14.67 -14.01 -5.91
N GLY A 120 -14.44 -14.00 -4.60
CA GLY A 120 -13.72 -12.94 -3.90
C GLY A 120 -12.65 -13.46 -2.95
N GLN A 121 -11.88 -12.56 -2.34
CA GLN A 121 -10.88 -12.93 -1.33
C GLN A 121 -11.56 -13.12 0.03
N GLY A 122 -12.03 -14.33 0.31
CA GLY A 122 -12.64 -14.71 1.60
C GLY A 122 -14.16 -14.50 1.71
N LEU A 123 -14.78 -13.92 0.68
CA LEU A 123 -16.23 -13.83 0.46
C LEU A 123 -16.55 -14.15 -0.99
N ASP A 124 -17.37 -15.17 -1.21
CA ASP A 124 -17.92 -15.52 -2.51
C ASP A 124 -19.40 -15.10 -2.60
N LEU A 125 -19.77 -14.46 -3.71
CA LEU A 125 -21.18 -14.24 -4.07
C LEU A 125 -21.63 -15.39 -4.98
N LYS A 126 -22.47 -16.27 -4.44
CA LYS A 126 -23.09 -17.37 -5.17
C LYS A 126 -24.46 -16.92 -5.66
N ALA A 127 -24.57 -16.69 -6.95
CA ALA A 127 -25.78 -16.22 -7.61
C ALA A 127 -26.01 -17.06 -8.87
N GLN A 128 -26.22 -16.45 -10.04
CA GLN A 128 -26.45 -17.21 -11.28
C GLN A 128 -25.26 -18.14 -11.58
N GLY A 129 -25.56 -19.40 -11.90
CA GLY A 129 -24.57 -20.41 -12.27
C GLY A 129 -23.69 -20.92 -11.12
N GLY A 130 -24.17 -20.83 -9.88
CA GLY A 130 -23.49 -21.33 -8.68
C GLY A 130 -24.37 -22.32 -7.88
N TYR A 131 -23.78 -22.92 -6.84
CA TYR A 131 -24.51 -23.68 -5.83
C TYR A 131 -23.82 -23.57 -4.48
N VAL A 132 -24.56 -23.86 -3.40
CA VAL A 132 -24.04 -23.91 -2.02
C VAL A 132 -24.45 -25.21 -1.35
N VAL A 133 -23.56 -25.81 -0.56
CA VAL A 133 -23.89 -26.98 0.28
C VAL A 133 -24.84 -26.55 1.38
N ALA A 134 -25.93 -27.29 1.59
CA ALA A 134 -26.95 -26.95 2.56
C ALA A 134 -27.10 -28.02 3.66
N PRO A 135 -27.64 -27.63 4.83
CA PRO A 135 -27.98 -28.58 5.90
C PRO A 135 -28.92 -29.69 5.40
N PRO A 136 -28.91 -30.90 5.97
CA PRO A 136 -28.08 -31.37 7.08
C PRO A 136 -26.77 -32.04 6.61
N THR A 137 -26.20 -31.62 5.47
CA THR A 137 -24.99 -32.25 4.90
C THR A 137 -23.85 -32.33 5.92
N LYS A 138 -23.21 -33.49 6.00
CA LYS A 138 -22.04 -33.76 6.86
C LYS A 138 -20.82 -34.12 6.02
N ILE A 139 -19.68 -33.48 6.30
CA ILE A 139 -18.41 -33.71 5.62
C ILE A 139 -17.32 -33.92 6.69
N GLY A 140 -16.82 -35.15 6.81
CA GLY A 140 -15.93 -35.55 7.89
C GLY A 140 -16.61 -35.38 9.27
N SER A 141 -15.95 -34.66 10.17
CA SER A 141 -16.51 -34.32 11.49
C SER A 141 -17.46 -33.11 11.50
N TYR A 142 -17.59 -32.39 10.37
CA TYR A 142 -18.32 -31.14 10.30
C TYR A 142 -19.73 -31.30 9.71
N THR A 143 -20.72 -30.66 10.33
CA THR A 143 -22.13 -30.66 9.86
C THR A 143 -22.58 -29.23 9.56
N TYR A 144 -23.14 -29.02 8.37
CA TYR A 144 -23.78 -27.75 8.02
C TYR A 144 -25.06 -27.59 8.84
N THR A 145 -25.14 -26.50 9.62
CA THR A 145 -26.21 -26.27 10.61
C THR A 145 -26.79 -24.88 10.47
N VAL A 146 -28.09 -24.74 10.69
CA VAL A 146 -28.77 -23.44 10.70
C VAL A 146 -28.40 -22.70 11.99
N VAL A 147 -28.00 -21.44 11.86
CA VAL A 147 -27.63 -20.57 12.99
C VAL A 147 -28.42 -19.27 13.03
N GLY A 148 -29.18 -18.97 11.98
CA GLY A 148 -30.22 -17.94 11.95
C GLY A 148 -31.36 -18.45 11.08
N ASP A 149 -32.56 -18.51 11.63
CA ASP A 149 -33.73 -19.15 11.01
C ASP A 149 -34.75 -18.12 10.48
N ASP A 150 -34.33 -16.86 10.34
CA ASP A 150 -35.12 -15.84 9.66
C ASP A 150 -35.34 -16.23 8.19
N PRO A 151 -36.49 -15.93 7.56
CA PRO A 151 -36.67 -16.18 6.14
C PRO A 151 -35.64 -15.40 5.30
N PRO A 152 -35.19 -15.93 4.14
CA PRO A 152 -34.26 -15.21 3.28
C PRO A 152 -34.79 -13.82 2.90
N ARG A 153 -34.09 -12.78 3.34
CA ARG A 153 -34.47 -11.38 3.12
C ARG A 153 -34.48 -11.03 1.64
N ASN A 154 -35.49 -10.28 1.21
CA ASN A 154 -35.55 -9.72 -0.15
C ASN A 154 -34.60 -8.53 -0.26
N LEU A 155 -33.73 -8.54 -1.28
CA LEU A 155 -32.78 -7.46 -1.52
C LEU A 155 -33.36 -6.42 -2.47
N SER A 156 -33.27 -5.15 -2.07
CA SER A 156 -33.53 -4.01 -2.93
C SER A 156 -32.34 -3.74 -3.87
N ALA A 157 -32.55 -2.92 -4.90
CA ALA A 157 -31.46 -2.46 -5.78
C ALA A 157 -30.36 -1.72 -5.00
N THR A 158 -30.72 -1.01 -3.93
CA THR A 158 -29.78 -0.36 -3.01
C THR A 158 -28.99 -1.37 -2.19
N ASP A 159 -29.61 -2.46 -1.73
CA ASP A 159 -28.90 -3.51 -0.98
C ASP A 159 -27.92 -4.26 -1.87
N LEU A 160 -28.33 -4.59 -3.10
CA LEU A 160 -27.43 -5.17 -4.11
C LEU A 160 -26.25 -4.25 -4.41
N SER A 161 -26.49 -2.94 -4.50
CA SER A 161 -25.43 -1.94 -4.70
C SER A 161 -24.47 -1.89 -3.50
N ARG A 162 -24.98 -1.97 -2.26
CA ARG A 162 -24.16 -2.04 -1.03
C ARG A 162 -23.32 -3.31 -1.00
N ILE A 163 -23.90 -4.46 -1.31
CA ILE A 163 -23.18 -5.75 -1.40
C ILE A 163 -22.11 -5.69 -2.48
N GLN A 164 -22.44 -5.16 -3.66
CA GLN A 164 -21.50 -5.06 -4.78
C GLN A 164 -20.38 -4.06 -4.49
N ALA A 165 -20.67 -2.95 -3.82
CA ALA A 165 -19.67 -1.99 -3.36
C ALA A 165 -18.74 -2.62 -2.32
N PHE A 166 -19.28 -3.39 -1.37
CA PHE A 166 -18.50 -4.15 -0.40
C PHE A 166 -17.57 -5.15 -1.08
N ILE A 167 -18.07 -6.00 -2.00
CA ILE A 167 -17.25 -6.97 -2.73
C ILE A 167 -16.21 -6.27 -3.61
N SER A 168 -16.55 -5.13 -4.23
CA SER A 168 -15.62 -4.39 -5.08
C SER A 168 -14.53 -3.72 -4.27
N ALA A 169 -14.83 -3.22 -3.07
CA ALA A 169 -13.82 -2.74 -2.13
C ALA A 169 -12.82 -3.83 -1.72
N LEU A 170 -13.25 -5.11 -1.68
CA LEU A 170 -12.35 -6.25 -1.47
C LEU A 170 -11.51 -6.63 -2.70
N ALA A 171 -11.96 -6.27 -3.92
CA ALA A 171 -11.31 -6.66 -5.17
C ALA A 171 -10.28 -5.64 -5.71
N THR A 172 -10.32 -4.38 -5.27
CA THR A 172 -9.37 -3.35 -5.67
C THR A 172 -7.99 -3.62 -5.05
N PRO A 173 -6.90 -3.76 -5.84
CA PRO A 173 -5.54 -3.85 -5.30
C PRO A 173 -5.05 -2.44 -4.95
N THR A 174 -5.77 -1.77 -4.05
CA THR A 174 -5.32 -0.61 -3.28
C THR A 174 -6.18 -0.62 -2.02
N ALA A 175 -5.54 -0.80 -0.87
CA ALA A 175 -6.15 -1.02 0.45
C ALA A 175 -6.82 -2.41 0.66
N VAL A 176 -5.99 -3.46 0.79
CA VAL A 176 -6.40 -4.67 1.50
C VAL A 176 -6.10 -4.47 2.99
N PRO A 177 -7.10 -4.46 3.90
CA PRO A 177 -6.87 -4.87 5.27
C PRO A 177 -6.65 -6.38 5.23
N ARG A 178 -5.38 -6.79 5.13
CA ARG A 178 -5.01 -8.17 5.43
C ARG A 178 -5.27 -8.37 6.92
N THR A 179 -6.09 -9.37 7.24
CA THR A 179 -6.12 -10.01 8.55
C THR A 179 -4.78 -10.69 8.79
N VAL A 180 -3.79 -9.88 9.11
CA VAL A 180 -2.56 -10.30 9.78
C VAL A 180 -3.00 -10.77 11.17
N SER A 181 -2.64 -12.02 11.50
CA SER A 181 -2.44 -12.45 12.88
C SER A 181 -1.83 -11.29 13.65
N GLN A 182 -2.48 -10.84 14.72
CA GLN A 182 -2.07 -9.64 15.45
C GLN A 182 -0.59 -9.70 15.81
N GLU A 183 0.20 -8.97 15.02
CA GLU A 183 1.20 -8.07 15.53
C GLU A 183 0.81 -6.66 15.09
N PRO A 184 1.24 -5.64 15.82
CA PRO A 184 0.44 -4.46 16.05
C PRO A 184 0.93 -3.30 15.23
N ALA A 185 0.09 -2.86 14.31
CA ALA A 185 0.26 -1.54 13.76
C ALA A 185 -0.25 -0.50 14.75
N PHE A 186 0.66 -0.01 15.58
CA PHE A 186 0.56 1.31 16.19
C PHE A 186 0.29 2.36 15.09
N SER A 187 -0.95 2.83 15.04
CA SER A 187 -1.29 4.12 14.46
C SER A 187 -2.24 4.81 15.42
N CYS A 188 -1.70 5.78 16.14
CA CYS A 188 -2.48 6.72 16.92
C CYS A 188 -3.05 7.77 15.96
N GLU A 189 -4.14 7.43 15.25
CA GLU A 189 -5.02 8.42 14.62
C GLU A 189 -6.46 8.10 14.99
N ILE A 190 -6.97 8.94 15.89
CA ILE A 190 -8.37 9.04 16.27
C ILE A 190 -9.17 9.30 15.00
N GLN A 191 -10.04 8.36 14.61
CA GLN A 191 -11.22 8.69 13.82
C GLN A 191 -12.07 9.61 14.70
N ALA A 192 -11.94 10.91 14.47
CA ALA A 192 -12.98 11.85 14.82
C ALA A 192 -14.14 11.55 13.86
N SER A 193 -15.07 10.72 14.31
CA SER A 193 -16.39 10.64 13.72
C SER A 193 -16.96 12.06 13.70
N GLN A 194 -17.39 12.51 12.53
CA GLN A 194 -18.14 13.75 12.36
C GLN A 194 -19.44 13.64 13.18
N GLU A 195 -19.46 14.25 14.36
CA GLU A 195 -20.71 14.69 14.97
C GLU A 195 -21.08 16.05 14.38
N VAL A 196 -22.35 16.15 14.03
CA VAL A 196 -23.03 17.33 13.51
C VAL A 196 -22.68 18.57 14.32
N ARG A 197 -22.37 19.65 13.60
CA ARG A 197 -22.23 21.04 14.09
C ARG A 197 -23.25 21.35 15.19
N ARG A 198 -22.77 21.54 16.42
CA ARG A 198 -23.20 22.61 17.33
C ARG A 198 -21.97 23.09 18.08
N GLN A 199 -21.70 24.40 18.04
CA GLN A 199 -20.75 25.00 18.96
C GLN A 199 -21.23 24.73 20.40
N PRO A 200 -20.29 24.60 21.35
CA PRO A 200 -20.53 25.26 22.62
C PRO A 200 -19.30 26.01 23.10
N GLN A 201 -19.59 27.24 23.53
CA GLN A 201 -18.84 27.95 24.56
C GLN A 201 -18.64 27.03 25.78
N GLY A 202 -17.51 27.21 26.47
CA GLY A 202 -16.98 26.32 27.52
C GLY A 202 -18.03 25.64 28.40
N THR A 203 -18.25 24.36 28.17
CA THR A 203 -19.06 23.52 29.05
C THR A 203 -18.24 22.29 29.42
N PHE A 204 -17.85 22.24 30.70
CA PHE A 204 -17.33 21.05 31.33
C PHE A 204 -18.29 19.89 31.05
N ILE A 205 -17.80 18.79 30.46
CA ILE A 205 -18.58 17.54 30.38
C ILE A 205 -18.99 17.21 31.82
N ARG A 206 -20.29 17.08 32.12
CA ARG A 206 -20.79 16.70 33.46
C ARG A 206 -20.29 15.29 33.82
N SER A 207 -20.16 14.98 35.11
CA SER A 207 -19.73 13.67 35.64
C SER A 207 -20.46 12.48 34.99
N SER A 208 -21.77 12.62 34.74
CA SER A 208 -22.61 11.62 34.06
C SER A 208 -22.17 11.27 32.63
N GLY A 209 -21.47 12.18 31.95
CA GLY A 209 -20.96 11.94 30.59
C GLY A 209 -19.80 10.94 30.54
N LEU A 210 -18.91 10.97 31.54
CA LEU A 210 -17.80 10.01 31.64
C LEU A 210 -18.30 8.61 31.98
N GLU A 211 -19.27 8.51 32.88
CA GLU A 211 -19.89 7.23 33.27
C GLU A 211 -20.59 6.54 32.10
N ASN A 212 -21.38 7.29 31.32
CA ASN A 212 -22.08 6.76 30.16
C ASN A 212 -21.12 6.30 29.05
N GLN A 213 -20.04 7.06 28.82
CA GLN A 213 -18.99 6.66 27.88
C GLN A 213 -18.26 5.39 28.33
N TYR A 214 -17.98 5.26 29.63
CA TYR A 214 -17.39 4.04 30.19
C TYR A 214 -18.32 2.84 30.01
N ARG A 215 -19.60 2.95 30.37
CA ARG A 215 -20.60 1.87 30.19
C ARG A 215 -20.67 1.42 28.73
N TYR A 216 -20.72 2.38 27.80
CA TYR A 216 -20.73 2.08 26.37
C TYR A 216 -19.44 1.34 25.94
N GLN A 217 -18.26 1.87 26.25
CA GLN A 217 -16.99 1.27 25.81
C GLN A 217 -16.70 -0.08 26.46
N ALA A 218 -17.14 -0.29 27.70
CA ALA A 218 -17.00 -1.57 28.39
C ALA A 218 -17.82 -2.70 27.73
N THR A 219 -18.90 -2.38 26.99
CA THR A 219 -19.68 -3.38 26.24
C THR A 219 -19.07 -3.73 24.87
N GLN A 220 -18.23 -2.86 24.31
CA GLN A 220 -17.67 -2.99 22.96
C GLN A 220 -16.24 -3.55 22.95
N GLY A 221 -15.64 -3.81 24.12
CA GLY A 221 -14.24 -4.23 24.23
C GLY A 221 -13.85 -4.67 25.64
N SER A 222 -12.55 -4.73 25.93
CA SER A 222 -12.05 -5.09 27.27
C SER A 222 -12.45 -4.03 28.30
N ARG A 223 -13.12 -4.45 29.39
CA ARG A 223 -13.57 -3.56 30.48
C ARG A 223 -12.42 -2.75 31.10
N ASN A 224 -11.22 -3.33 31.19
CA ASN A 224 -10.04 -2.69 31.79
C ASN A 224 -9.45 -1.66 30.84
N GLU A 225 -9.45 -1.95 29.53
CA GLU A 225 -9.02 -1.03 28.48
C GLU A 225 -9.97 0.18 28.38
N ALA A 226 -11.27 -0.06 28.49
CA ALA A 226 -12.28 0.99 28.53
C ALA A 226 -12.05 1.91 29.74
N LEU A 227 -11.81 1.35 30.93
CA LEU A 227 -11.54 2.12 32.15
C LEU A 227 -10.30 3.02 31.98
N PHE A 228 -9.20 2.47 31.44
CA PHE A 228 -7.97 3.22 31.23
C PHE A 228 -8.15 4.39 30.25
N ARG A 229 -8.87 4.17 29.14
CA ARG A 229 -9.13 5.21 28.13
C ARG A 229 -10.00 6.35 28.66
N ILE A 230 -11.07 6.03 29.39
CA ILE A 230 -11.94 7.03 29.98
C ILE A 230 -11.19 7.81 31.07
N SER A 231 -10.31 7.15 31.84
CA SER A 231 -9.45 7.81 32.82
C SER A 231 -8.46 8.80 32.19
N LEU A 232 -7.85 8.46 31.05
CA LEU A 232 -7.01 9.38 30.29
C LEU A 232 -7.80 10.59 29.79
N ARG A 233 -9.05 10.37 29.37
CA ARG A 233 -9.94 11.45 28.92
C ARG A 233 -10.37 12.34 30.07
N ALA A 234 -10.72 11.79 31.22
CA ALA A 234 -11.03 12.54 32.44
C ALA A 234 -9.85 13.46 32.82
N ARG A 235 -8.64 12.91 32.84
CA ARG A 235 -7.41 13.68 33.08
C ARG A 235 -7.20 14.80 32.07
N ASP A 236 -7.32 14.49 30.77
CA ASP A 236 -7.13 15.46 29.69
C ASP A 236 -8.22 16.56 29.69
N LEU A 237 -9.36 16.32 30.35
CA LEU A 237 -10.45 17.29 30.58
C LEU A 237 -10.30 18.09 31.90
N GLY A 238 -9.27 17.80 32.70
CA GLY A 238 -8.99 18.52 33.95
C GLY A 238 -9.69 17.98 35.19
N TYR A 239 -10.27 16.77 35.14
CA TYR A 239 -10.74 16.10 36.35
C TYR A 239 -9.57 15.71 37.23
N ASP A 240 -9.65 15.95 38.54
CA ASP A 240 -8.64 15.46 39.47
C ASP A 240 -8.69 13.92 39.62
N LEU A 241 -7.62 13.36 40.18
CA LEU A 241 -7.48 11.91 40.34
C LEU A 241 -8.58 11.33 41.25
N GLN A 242 -8.93 12.03 42.34
CA GLN A 242 -9.86 11.52 43.33
C GLN A 242 -11.28 11.46 42.77
N THR A 243 -11.71 12.51 42.08
CA THR A 243 -13.00 12.58 41.37
C THR A 243 -13.09 11.49 40.30
N ALA A 244 -12.01 11.22 39.55
CA ALA A 244 -12.01 10.14 38.57
C ALA A 244 -12.14 8.75 39.22
N ILE A 245 -11.51 8.54 40.39
CA ILE A 245 -11.65 7.31 41.18
C ILE A 245 -13.09 7.15 41.66
N ASP A 246 -13.66 8.18 42.27
CA ASP A 246 -15.00 8.15 42.87
C ASP A 246 -16.07 7.87 41.80
N LEU A 247 -15.91 8.42 40.60
CA LEU A 247 -16.83 8.20 39.48
C LEU A 247 -16.69 6.82 38.84
N LEU A 248 -15.47 6.34 38.61
CA LEU A 248 -15.24 5.19 37.71
C LEU A 248 -14.93 3.88 38.44
N ALA A 249 -14.35 3.91 39.65
CA ALA A 249 -13.87 2.70 40.32
C ALA A 249 -15.03 1.81 40.83
N ASP A 250 -16.04 2.41 41.46
CA ASP A 250 -17.24 1.70 41.92
C ASP A 250 -18.05 1.16 40.73
N LEU A 251 -18.23 1.98 39.68
CA LEU A 251 -18.88 1.56 38.43
C LEU A 251 -18.20 0.37 37.77
N HIS A 252 -16.86 0.35 37.71
CA HIS A 252 -16.10 -0.76 37.18
C HIS A 252 -16.25 -2.02 38.05
N ALA A 253 -16.19 -1.86 39.38
CA ALA A 253 -16.25 -2.98 40.32
C ALA A 253 -17.62 -3.69 40.34
N ARG A 254 -18.71 -3.00 40.00
CA ARG A 254 -20.07 -3.56 39.93
C ARG A 254 -20.39 -4.31 38.64
N GLN A 255 -19.63 -4.12 37.55
CA GLN A 255 -19.90 -4.80 36.29
C GLN A 255 -19.55 -6.30 36.37
N PRO A 256 -20.46 -7.22 35.96
CA PRO A 256 -20.20 -8.66 36.02
C PRO A 256 -19.02 -9.04 35.12
N GLY A 257 -18.17 -9.98 35.58
CA GLY A 257 -17.11 -10.54 34.75
C GLY A 257 -17.65 -11.45 33.65
N ASN A 258 -16.90 -11.61 32.56
CA ASN A 258 -17.23 -12.59 31.52
C ASN A 258 -17.33 -14.00 32.13
N ALA A 259 -18.29 -14.79 31.64
CA ALA A 259 -18.66 -16.11 32.20
C ALA A 259 -17.52 -17.13 32.27
N ASP A 260 -16.42 -16.92 31.54
CA ASP A 260 -15.27 -17.84 31.42
C ASP A 260 -14.11 -17.56 32.40
N HIS A 261 -14.22 -16.57 33.31
CA HIS A 261 -13.15 -16.25 34.27
C HIS A 261 -13.47 -16.68 35.71
N ARG A 262 -12.41 -17.02 36.48
CA ARG A 262 -12.46 -17.26 37.95
C ARG A 262 -13.31 -16.17 38.62
N ARG A 263 -14.18 -16.55 39.56
CA ARG A 263 -15.03 -15.60 40.31
C ARG A 263 -14.16 -14.57 41.06
N GLU A 264 -14.04 -13.37 40.51
CA GLU A 264 -13.33 -12.24 41.13
C GLU A 264 -14.21 -11.53 42.15
N SER A 265 -13.68 -11.26 43.35
CA SER A 265 -14.40 -10.52 44.37
C SER A 265 -14.57 -9.04 43.97
N TYR A 266 -15.64 -8.41 44.45
CA TYR A 266 -15.87 -6.95 44.28
C TYR A 266 -14.65 -6.13 44.75
N ARG A 267 -14.11 -6.49 45.93
CA ARG A 267 -12.95 -5.82 46.53
C ARG A 267 -11.69 -5.91 45.67
N GLN A 268 -11.51 -7.02 44.95
CA GLN A 268 -10.40 -7.20 44.03
C GLN A 268 -10.55 -6.31 42.78
N ARG A 269 -11.74 -6.29 42.18
CA ARG A 269 -12.05 -5.44 41.01
C ARG A 269 -11.92 -3.95 41.33
N TYR A 270 -12.36 -3.52 42.51
CA TYR A 270 -12.22 -2.14 42.95
C TYR A 270 -10.74 -1.72 43.08
N ARG A 271 -9.90 -2.59 43.67
CA ARG A 271 -8.46 -2.33 43.78
C ARG A 271 -7.77 -2.24 42.42
N GLU A 272 -8.12 -3.13 41.49
CA GLU A 272 -7.61 -3.12 40.11
C GLU A 272 -8.05 -1.86 39.35
N ALA A 273 -9.30 -1.42 39.53
CA ALA A 273 -9.81 -0.21 38.93
C ALA A 273 -9.05 1.03 39.41
N VAL A 274 -8.86 1.16 40.73
CA VAL A 274 -8.08 2.27 41.33
C VAL A 274 -6.64 2.28 40.79
N ALA A 275 -5.98 1.13 40.69
CA ALA A 275 -4.63 1.05 40.14
C ALA A 275 -4.57 1.50 38.67
N THR A 276 -5.57 1.12 37.87
CA THR A 276 -5.71 1.49 36.46
C THR A 276 -5.90 3.00 36.28
N ILE A 277 -6.77 3.61 37.09
CA ILE A 277 -7.04 5.05 37.08
C ILE A 277 -5.78 5.82 37.50
N ARG A 278 -5.11 5.39 38.58
CA ARG A 278 -3.82 5.97 39.00
C ARG A 278 -2.76 5.87 37.92
N SER A 279 -2.70 4.74 37.20
CA SER A 279 -1.80 4.57 36.06
C SER A 279 -2.08 5.58 34.94
N ALA A 280 -3.35 5.84 34.60
CA ALA A 280 -3.72 6.85 33.60
C ALA A 280 -3.30 8.27 34.02
N TYR A 281 -3.35 8.57 35.32
CA TYR A 281 -2.99 9.86 35.91
C TYR A 281 -1.49 10.03 36.21
N SER A 282 -0.68 8.98 36.07
CA SER A 282 0.78 9.05 36.29
C SER A 282 1.54 9.99 35.33
N ARG A 283 0.90 10.41 34.24
CA ARG A 283 1.49 11.27 33.19
C ARG A 283 0.71 12.58 33.11
N PRO A 284 1.37 13.70 32.74
CA PRO A 284 0.70 14.99 32.62
C PRO A 284 -0.37 14.99 31.50
N PRO A 285 -1.36 15.90 31.57
CA PRO A 285 -2.39 16.06 30.55
C PRO A 285 -1.75 16.32 29.18
N ARG A 286 -2.31 15.74 28.12
CA ARG A 286 -1.83 16.05 26.75
C ARG A 286 -2.16 17.50 26.42
N ARG A 287 -1.15 18.30 26.04
CA ARG A 287 -1.36 19.66 25.49
C ARG A 287 -2.29 19.56 24.28
N GLN A 288 -3.52 20.02 24.43
CA GLN A 288 -4.36 20.37 23.29
C GLN A 288 -3.78 21.67 22.69
N GLN A 289 -2.75 21.57 21.85
CA GLN A 289 -2.46 22.68 20.96
C GLN A 289 -3.70 22.88 20.08
N GLY A 290 -4.33 24.06 20.22
CA GLY A 290 -5.46 24.46 19.39
C GLY A 290 -5.11 24.24 17.94
N ARG A 291 -5.84 23.35 17.27
CA ARG A 291 -5.73 23.12 15.83
C ARG A 291 -6.22 24.38 15.12
N GLY A 292 -5.32 25.35 14.90
CA GLY A 292 -5.53 26.32 13.83
C GLY A 292 -5.70 25.55 12.52
N VAL A 293 -6.75 25.85 11.76
CA VAL A 293 -6.99 25.21 10.47
C VAL A 293 -5.87 25.66 9.53
N SER A 294 -4.80 24.87 9.46
CA SER A 294 -3.71 25.12 8.51
C SER A 294 -4.30 25.12 7.11
N GLN A 295 -4.08 26.20 6.34
CA GLN A 295 -4.55 26.25 4.96
C GLN A 295 -3.82 25.25 4.05
N GLN A 296 -2.68 24.69 4.47
CA GLN A 296 -1.91 23.70 3.70
C GLN A 296 -2.60 22.32 3.63
N LEU A 297 -2.12 21.49 2.71
CA LEU A 297 -2.64 20.17 2.41
C LEU A 297 -2.55 19.21 3.61
N PRO A 298 -3.60 18.41 3.88
CA PRO A 298 -3.56 17.33 4.85
C PRO A 298 -2.45 16.33 4.53
N ASN A 299 -1.83 15.76 5.58
CA ASN A 299 -0.79 14.75 5.42
C ASN A 299 -1.25 13.54 4.60
N SER A 300 -2.49 13.07 4.81
CA SER A 300 -3.09 11.99 4.03
C SER A 300 -3.16 12.29 2.53
N VAL A 301 -3.53 13.52 2.16
CA VAL A 301 -3.57 13.99 0.76
C VAL A 301 -2.16 14.03 0.17
N ARG A 302 -1.18 14.57 0.91
CA ARG A 302 0.22 14.61 0.45
C ARG A 302 0.78 13.21 0.19
N GLU A 303 0.61 12.31 1.15
CA GLU A 303 1.08 10.92 1.06
C GLU A 303 0.43 10.19 -0.12
N LYS A 304 -0.87 10.40 -0.37
CA LYS A 304 -1.54 9.83 -1.53
C LYS A 304 -1.03 10.37 -2.85
N LEU A 305 -0.78 11.68 -2.93
CA LEU A 305 -0.19 12.29 -4.12
C LEU A 305 1.26 11.84 -4.33
N PHE A 306 2.01 11.56 -3.27
CA PHE A 306 3.35 10.96 -3.40
C PHE A 306 3.30 9.53 -3.94
N GLU A 307 2.34 8.73 -3.48
CA GLU A 307 2.07 7.38 -3.97
C GLU A 307 1.76 7.40 -5.49
N LEU A 308 0.88 8.32 -5.92
CA LEU A 308 0.53 8.54 -7.33
C LEU A 308 1.65 9.19 -8.17
N LYS A 309 2.83 9.45 -7.58
CA LYS A 309 3.96 10.16 -8.22
C LYS A 309 3.62 11.59 -8.68
N GLN A 310 2.60 12.19 -8.07
CA GLN A 310 2.13 13.55 -8.33
C GLN A 310 2.69 14.56 -7.33
N THR A 311 3.98 14.49 -7.02
CA THR A 311 4.65 15.43 -6.10
C THR A 311 4.56 16.88 -6.60
N TYR A 312 4.48 17.08 -7.92
CA TYR A 312 4.25 18.40 -8.51
C TYR A 312 2.91 19.01 -8.07
N THR A 313 1.86 18.20 -7.88
CA THR A 313 0.55 18.67 -7.40
C THR A 313 0.61 19.18 -5.97
N VAL A 314 1.30 18.44 -5.08
CA VAL A 314 1.55 18.88 -3.70
C VAL A 314 2.27 20.24 -3.70
N ARG A 315 3.34 20.35 -4.48
CA ARG A 315 4.14 21.57 -4.58
C ARG A 315 3.35 22.77 -5.11
N VAL A 316 2.46 22.56 -6.08
CA VAL A 316 1.64 23.63 -6.66
C VAL A 316 0.54 24.06 -5.68
N ILE A 317 -0.18 23.13 -5.06
CA ILE A 317 -1.27 23.49 -4.14
C ILE A 317 -0.71 24.16 -2.88
N ASP A 318 0.25 23.54 -2.19
CA ASP A 318 0.85 24.13 -0.99
C ASP A 318 1.59 25.43 -1.33
N GLY A 319 2.25 25.49 -2.49
CA GLY A 319 2.95 26.70 -2.94
C GLY A 319 1.99 27.87 -3.20
N LEU A 320 0.87 27.64 -3.88
CA LEU A 320 -0.11 28.71 -4.14
C LEU A 320 -0.77 29.18 -2.84
N ARG A 321 -1.05 28.26 -1.92
CA ARG A 321 -1.62 28.59 -0.61
C ARG A 321 -0.63 29.38 0.26
N LEU A 322 0.66 29.05 0.23
CA LEU A 322 1.71 29.86 0.89
C LEU A 322 1.79 31.28 0.31
N VAL A 323 1.56 31.44 -0.99
CA VAL A 323 1.50 32.76 -1.66
C VAL A 323 0.15 33.49 -1.43
N GLY A 324 -0.78 32.87 -0.69
CA GLY A 324 -2.04 33.49 -0.26
C GLY A 324 -3.26 33.16 -1.12
N PHE A 325 -3.20 32.18 -2.02
CA PHE A 325 -4.41 31.71 -2.72
C PHE A 325 -5.30 30.90 -1.77
N LEU A 326 -6.56 31.30 -1.66
CA LEU A 326 -7.53 30.66 -0.78
C LEU A 326 -8.23 29.48 -1.48
N PRO A 327 -8.65 28.44 -0.74
CA PRO A 327 -9.56 27.42 -1.27
C PRO A 327 -10.83 28.04 -1.89
N GLY A 328 -11.24 27.55 -3.05
CA GLY A 328 -12.38 28.09 -3.82
C GLY A 328 -12.05 29.30 -4.70
N GLN A 329 -10.86 29.92 -4.56
CA GLN A 329 -10.48 31.07 -5.37
C GLN A 329 -10.19 30.67 -6.83
N PRO A 330 -10.76 31.38 -7.83
CA PRO A 330 -10.43 31.15 -9.23
C PRO A 330 -9.04 31.74 -9.58
N PHE A 331 -8.30 31.06 -10.43
CA PHE A 331 -6.99 31.51 -10.93
C PHE A 331 -6.70 30.97 -12.33
N THR A 332 -5.81 31.65 -13.06
CA THR A 332 -5.36 31.22 -14.40
C THR A 332 -4.00 30.51 -14.34
N THR A 333 -3.68 29.72 -15.37
CA THR A 333 -2.36 29.08 -15.49
C THR A 333 -1.22 30.09 -15.45
N GLN A 334 -1.36 31.25 -16.10
CA GLN A 334 -0.33 32.29 -16.12
C GLN A 334 -0.12 32.90 -14.72
N GLN A 335 -1.21 33.15 -13.98
CA GLN A 335 -1.13 33.62 -12.60
C GLN A 335 -0.38 32.62 -11.71
N ALA A 336 -0.70 31.33 -11.81
CA ALA A 336 0.00 30.30 -11.03
C ALA A 336 1.49 30.21 -11.36
N VAL A 337 1.86 30.20 -12.66
CA VAL A 337 3.27 30.16 -13.09
C VAL A 337 4.03 31.39 -12.62
N LEU A 338 3.43 32.58 -12.70
CA LEU A 338 4.07 33.83 -12.28
C LEU A 338 4.29 33.84 -10.75
N ARG A 339 3.26 33.47 -9.98
CA ARG A 339 3.29 33.48 -8.52
C ARG A 339 4.20 32.41 -7.91
N LEU A 340 4.39 31.30 -8.61
CA LEU A 340 5.30 30.22 -8.20
C LEU A 340 6.70 30.31 -8.81
N ARG A 341 7.00 31.37 -9.59
CA ARG A 341 8.31 31.54 -10.23
C ARG A 341 9.43 31.49 -9.19
N GLY A 342 10.49 30.73 -9.49
CA GLY A 342 11.62 30.49 -8.57
C GLY A 342 11.38 29.39 -7.53
N ARG A 343 10.15 28.91 -7.34
CA ARG A 343 9.79 27.87 -6.35
C ARG A 343 9.33 26.56 -7.02
N VAL A 344 8.38 26.68 -7.94
CA VAL A 344 7.83 25.54 -8.70
C VAL A 344 7.96 25.83 -10.19
N GLY A 345 8.61 24.92 -10.92
CA GLY A 345 8.85 25.07 -12.35
C GLY A 345 7.55 25.10 -13.16
N ARG A 346 7.57 25.85 -14.27
CA ARG A 346 6.43 25.98 -15.20
C ARG A 346 5.78 24.64 -15.51
N ASP A 347 6.57 23.64 -15.90
CA ASP A 347 6.04 22.32 -16.29
C ASP A 347 5.34 21.60 -15.14
N SER A 348 5.80 21.78 -13.90
CA SER A 348 5.13 21.21 -12.72
C SER A 348 3.74 21.81 -12.53
N VAL A 349 3.55 23.09 -12.84
CA VAL A 349 2.22 23.75 -12.83
C VAL A 349 1.32 23.16 -13.91
N TYR A 350 1.80 23.02 -15.14
CA TYR A 350 1.01 22.42 -16.22
C TYR A 350 0.63 20.96 -15.95
N GLN A 351 1.53 20.18 -15.33
CA GLN A 351 1.23 18.80 -14.94
C GLN A 351 0.23 18.76 -13.78
N ALA A 352 0.36 19.64 -12.78
CA ALA A 352 -0.58 19.72 -11.65
C ALA A 352 -2.01 20.03 -12.10
N LEU A 353 -2.17 20.98 -13.02
CA LEU A 353 -3.49 21.36 -13.55
C LEU A 353 -4.15 20.25 -14.40
N LYS A 354 -3.36 19.28 -14.87
CA LYS A 354 -3.84 18.08 -15.60
C LYS A 354 -3.90 16.84 -14.70
N ALA A 355 -3.55 16.97 -13.42
CA ALA A 355 -3.45 15.84 -12.52
C ALA A 355 -4.83 15.23 -12.24
N THR A 356 -4.87 13.91 -12.24
CA THR A 356 -6.08 13.12 -11.97
C THR A 356 -5.93 12.28 -10.71
N SER A 357 -7.04 12.02 -10.04
CA SER A 357 -7.14 10.95 -9.05
C SER A 357 -6.91 9.57 -9.67
N GLY A 358 -6.83 8.52 -8.83
CA GLY A 358 -6.77 7.12 -9.29
C GLY A 358 -7.92 6.73 -10.21
N ASP A 359 -9.09 7.36 -10.03
CA ASP A 359 -10.31 7.11 -10.82
C ASP A 359 -10.42 8.00 -12.07
N GLY A 360 -9.38 8.77 -12.40
CA GLY A 360 -9.35 9.63 -13.58
C GLY A 360 -10.01 11.00 -13.43
N ARG A 361 -10.60 11.32 -12.27
CA ARG A 361 -11.20 12.66 -12.01
C ARG A 361 -10.12 13.72 -11.86
N LEU A 362 -10.30 14.89 -12.48
CA LEU A 362 -9.37 16.02 -12.36
C LEU A 362 -9.33 16.59 -10.93
N LEU A 363 -8.13 16.89 -10.45
CA LEU A 363 -7.93 17.49 -9.12
C LEU A 363 -8.20 19.00 -9.11
N PHE A 364 -8.00 19.69 -10.25
CA PHE A 364 -8.39 21.09 -10.43
C PHE A 364 -9.61 21.15 -11.34
N GLU A 365 -10.69 21.74 -10.85
CA GLU A 365 -11.87 21.98 -11.66
C GLU A 365 -11.64 23.16 -12.59
N ARG A 366 -12.11 23.02 -13.82
CA ARG A 366 -12.01 24.05 -14.85
C ARG A 366 -13.37 24.70 -15.03
N VAL A 367 -13.42 26.02 -14.87
CA VAL A 367 -14.61 26.82 -15.10
C VAL A 367 -14.61 27.24 -16.56
N SER A 368 -15.62 26.83 -17.32
CA SER A 368 -15.89 27.39 -18.64
C SER A 368 -16.50 28.79 -18.45
N PRO A 369 -15.96 29.84 -19.09
CA PRO A 369 -16.62 31.14 -19.07
C PRO A 369 -18.03 30.98 -19.67
N SER A 370 -19.05 31.37 -18.91
CA SER A 370 -20.43 31.45 -19.39
C SER A 370 -20.51 32.49 -20.52
N GLY A 371 -20.93 32.06 -21.71
CA GLY A 371 -21.26 32.94 -22.82
C GLY A 371 -20.49 32.63 -24.09
N HIS A 372 -21.20 32.09 -25.08
CA HIS A 372 -20.85 32.31 -26.47
C HIS A 372 -20.74 33.83 -26.70
N PRO A 373 -19.69 34.36 -27.35
CA PRO A 373 -19.77 35.72 -27.85
C PRO A 373 -20.97 35.78 -28.80
N GLN A 374 -21.91 36.70 -28.54
CA GLN A 374 -22.98 36.97 -29.49
C GLN A 374 -22.34 37.24 -30.84
N ARG A 375 -22.81 36.55 -31.88
CA ARG A 375 -22.47 36.90 -33.27
C ARG A 375 -22.86 38.36 -33.45
N HIS A 376 -21.87 39.25 -33.52
CA HIS A 376 -22.11 40.60 -34.02
C HIS A 376 -22.56 40.45 -35.47
N ALA A 377 -23.87 40.60 -35.67
CA ALA A 377 -24.52 40.61 -36.96
C ALA A 377 -24.21 41.93 -37.69
N HIS A 378 -22.96 42.18 -38.06
CA HIS A 378 -22.56 43.23 -39.01
C HIS A 378 -21.18 42.87 -39.59
N ALA A 379 -21.13 41.89 -40.49
CA ALA A 379 -20.00 41.74 -41.38
C ALA A 379 -20.53 42.00 -42.80
N ASP A 380 -20.24 43.20 -43.28
CA ASP A 380 -20.59 43.71 -44.60
C ASP A 380 -20.02 42.79 -45.70
N GLY A 381 -20.90 42.32 -46.59
CA GLY A 381 -20.62 41.35 -47.63
C GLY A 381 -20.09 41.94 -48.93
N SER A 382 -19.73 43.24 -48.97
CA SER A 382 -19.33 43.91 -50.20
C SER A 382 -17.83 44.14 -50.31
N LEU A 383 -17.03 43.10 -50.53
CA LEU A 383 -15.74 43.27 -51.21
C LEU A 383 -15.55 42.17 -52.26
N SER A 384 -15.83 42.57 -53.50
CA SER A 384 -15.72 41.79 -54.72
C SER A 384 -14.29 41.31 -54.97
N TYR A 385 -14.15 40.04 -55.31
CA TYR A 385 -12.92 39.43 -55.80
C TYR A 385 -12.64 39.93 -57.23
N ARG A 386 -11.78 40.94 -57.38
CA ARG A 386 -11.14 41.26 -58.67
C ARG A 386 -9.66 40.90 -58.62
N GLN A 387 -9.28 40.15 -59.64
CA GLN A 387 -7.97 39.59 -59.93
C GLN A 387 -6.89 40.66 -60.02
N THR A 388 -5.75 40.42 -59.36
CA THR A 388 -4.44 40.82 -59.86
C THR A 388 -3.46 39.65 -59.68
N LYS A 389 -2.82 39.24 -60.79
CA LYS A 389 -1.81 38.17 -60.84
C LYS A 389 -0.40 38.74 -60.60
N GLU A 390 -0.21 39.47 -59.50
CA GLU A 390 1.12 39.97 -59.12
C GLU A 390 1.36 39.74 -57.62
N CYS A 391 2.20 38.74 -57.32
CA CYS A 391 2.73 38.54 -55.97
C CYS A 391 3.95 39.44 -55.78
N VAL A 392 3.75 40.64 -55.23
CA VAL A 392 4.84 41.44 -54.65
C VAL A 392 5.08 40.93 -53.23
N LEU A 393 6.23 40.30 -53.01
CA LEU A 393 6.74 39.94 -51.68
C LEU A 393 7.22 41.21 -50.95
N VAL A 394 6.28 41.91 -50.30
CA VAL A 394 6.62 42.90 -49.26
C VAL A 394 6.64 42.17 -47.93
N GLY A 395 7.86 41.90 -47.43
CA GLY A 395 8.07 41.41 -46.07
C GLY A 395 7.56 42.43 -45.06
N LYS A 396 6.45 42.13 -44.39
CA LYS A 396 6.03 42.88 -43.20
C LYS A 396 6.87 42.41 -42.01
N LYS A 397 7.83 43.24 -41.62
CA LYS A 397 8.32 43.29 -40.23
C LYS A 397 7.11 43.27 -39.29
N SER A 398 7.15 42.36 -38.33
CA SER A 398 6.34 42.27 -37.11
C SER A 398 5.13 43.20 -37.06
N GLN A 399 4.06 42.87 -37.78
CA GLN A 399 2.74 43.27 -37.30
C GLN A 399 2.55 42.53 -35.98
N GLU A 400 2.40 43.28 -34.89
CA GLU A 400 1.87 42.79 -33.62
C GLU A 400 0.69 41.89 -33.95
N LYS A 401 0.84 40.58 -33.72
CA LYS A 401 -0.25 39.63 -33.88
C LYS A 401 -1.33 40.04 -32.90
N GLY A 402 -2.33 40.76 -33.42
CA GLY A 402 -3.46 41.24 -32.67
C GLY A 402 -4.08 40.11 -31.85
N LEU A 403 -4.22 40.37 -30.54
CA LEU A 403 -5.33 40.11 -29.61
C LEU A 403 -6.35 38.97 -29.86
N TYR A 404 -6.11 37.98 -30.71
CA TYR A 404 -6.86 36.73 -30.76
C TYR A 404 -6.24 35.73 -29.78
N HIS A 405 -6.40 35.99 -28.48
CA HIS A 405 -6.07 35.03 -27.45
C HIS A 405 -7.23 34.06 -27.29
N ARG A 406 -6.97 32.75 -27.41
CA ARG A 406 -7.91 31.72 -26.93
C ARG A 406 -8.21 32.05 -25.45
N PRO A 407 -9.49 32.05 -25.01
CA PRO A 407 -9.84 32.38 -23.63
C PRO A 407 -8.99 31.57 -22.65
N ALA A 408 -8.33 32.26 -21.72
CA ALA A 408 -7.48 31.62 -20.72
C ALA A 408 -8.33 30.64 -19.89
N HIS A 409 -7.82 29.44 -19.67
CA HIS A 409 -8.50 28.46 -18.84
C HIS A 409 -8.46 28.93 -17.38
N ILE A 410 -9.64 29.05 -16.77
CA ILE A 410 -9.82 29.41 -15.37
C ILE A 410 -9.97 28.12 -14.57
N TYR A 411 -9.19 28.00 -13.50
CA TYR A 411 -9.23 26.88 -12.57
C TYR A 411 -9.66 27.36 -11.18
N VAL A 412 -10.25 26.49 -10.38
CA VAL A 412 -10.62 26.78 -8.99
C VAL A 412 -9.64 26.09 -8.05
N MET A 413 -9.17 26.80 -7.02
CA MET A 413 -8.32 26.23 -5.98
C MET A 413 -9.10 25.17 -5.20
N PRO A 414 -8.70 23.88 -5.22
CA PRO A 414 -9.49 22.84 -4.58
C PRO A 414 -9.45 22.95 -3.05
N THR A 415 -10.56 22.58 -2.42
CA THR A 415 -10.65 22.52 -0.95
C THR A 415 -10.02 21.23 -0.40
N ASN A 416 -9.67 21.21 0.88
CA ASN A 416 -9.11 20.00 1.50
C ASN A 416 -10.12 18.85 1.53
N GLU A 417 -11.39 19.15 1.77
CA GLU A 417 -12.48 18.17 1.78
C GLU A 417 -12.69 17.56 0.39
N GLU A 418 -12.71 18.41 -0.65
CA GLU A 418 -12.82 17.98 -2.03
C GLU A 418 -11.64 17.11 -2.47
N LEU A 419 -10.41 17.47 -2.09
CA LEU A 419 -9.22 16.66 -2.37
C LEU A 419 -9.28 15.30 -1.65
N CYS A 420 -9.71 15.28 -0.38
CA CYS A 420 -9.89 14.04 0.38
C CYS A 420 -10.92 13.12 -0.30
N LEU A 421 -12.05 13.67 -0.73
CA LEU A 421 -13.09 12.94 -1.46
C LEU A 421 -12.58 12.42 -2.81
N LYS A 422 -11.92 13.27 -3.61
CA LYS A 422 -11.38 12.90 -4.93
C LYS A 422 -10.27 11.86 -4.85
N LEU A 423 -9.50 11.84 -3.77
CA LEU A 423 -8.38 10.91 -3.57
C LEU A 423 -8.74 9.68 -2.72
N GLY A 424 -9.94 9.63 -2.15
CA GLY A 424 -10.39 8.54 -1.29
C GLY A 424 -9.58 8.42 0.01
N VAL A 425 -9.20 9.55 0.62
CA VAL A 425 -8.38 9.57 1.84
C VAL A 425 -9.06 10.33 2.98
N PRO A 426 -8.83 9.95 4.25
CA PRO A 426 -9.42 10.64 5.38
C PRO A 426 -8.79 12.03 5.58
N MET A 427 -9.56 12.97 6.13
CA MET A 427 -9.06 14.28 6.51
C MET A 427 -8.14 14.16 7.74
N THR A 428 -6.85 14.46 7.58
CA THR A 428 -5.86 14.47 8.68
C THR A 428 -5.40 15.88 8.99
N GLY A 429 -4.58 16.06 10.04
CA GLY A 429 -3.83 17.31 10.22
C GLY A 429 -2.82 17.54 9.09
N SER A 430 -2.35 18.78 8.97
CA SER A 430 -1.32 19.18 8.00
C SER A 430 -0.04 19.60 8.73
N ASP A 431 1.08 18.99 8.36
CA ASP A 431 2.40 19.43 8.81
C ASP A 431 2.79 20.69 8.03
N ALA A 432 3.49 21.64 8.66
CA ALA A 432 3.90 22.88 7.99
C ALA A 432 5.04 22.61 7.00
N LEU A 433 4.87 23.01 5.74
CA LEU A 433 5.94 22.98 4.73
C LEU A 433 6.31 24.40 4.32
N THR A 434 7.60 24.70 4.27
CA THR A 434 8.12 26.02 3.86
C THR A 434 8.23 26.13 2.33
N GLU A 435 8.44 27.35 1.81
CA GLU A 435 8.68 27.55 0.38
C GLU A 435 9.93 26.81 -0.11
N GLN A 436 10.98 26.74 0.72
CA GLN A 436 12.21 26.02 0.41
C GLN A 436 11.99 24.50 0.30
N ASP A 437 11.13 23.94 1.15
CA ASP A 437 10.73 22.53 1.10
C ASP A 437 10.01 22.21 -0.23
N LEU A 438 9.38 23.19 -0.88
CA LEU A 438 8.69 23.03 -2.15
C LEU A 438 9.57 23.26 -3.39
N SER A 439 10.88 23.53 -3.22
CA SER A 439 11.82 23.82 -4.31
C SER A 439 12.02 22.67 -5.29
N SER A 440 11.97 21.42 -4.82
CA SER A 440 12.12 20.22 -5.64
C SER A 440 11.31 19.05 -5.09
N ALA A 441 10.99 18.08 -5.95
CA ALA A 441 10.27 16.87 -5.51
C ALA A 441 11.04 16.03 -4.48
N LYS A 442 12.39 16.12 -4.46
CA LYS A 442 13.24 15.51 -3.44
C LYS A 442 13.05 16.22 -2.10
N GLN A 443 13.21 17.55 -2.08
CA GLN A 443 13.05 18.38 -0.88
C GLN A 443 11.66 18.26 -0.27
N THR A 444 10.60 18.24 -1.09
CA THR A 444 9.23 18.13 -0.58
C THR A 444 8.97 16.81 0.14
N ARG A 445 9.53 15.70 -0.35
CA ARG A 445 9.42 14.39 0.31
C ARG A 445 10.27 14.32 1.56
N MET A 446 11.49 14.86 1.53
CA MET A 446 12.37 14.95 2.69
C MET A 446 11.73 15.76 3.82
N ALA A 447 11.14 16.91 3.50
CA ALA A 447 10.43 17.73 4.47
C ALA A 447 9.22 17.00 5.07
N ALA A 448 8.37 16.38 4.23
CA ALA A 448 7.26 15.56 4.72
C ALA A 448 7.73 14.36 5.56
N HIS A 449 8.93 13.84 5.31
CA HIS A 449 9.53 12.81 6.16
C HIS A 449 9.98 13.35 7.50
N ARG A 450 10.74 14.45 7.47
CA ARG A 450 11.24 15.20 8.63
C ARG A 450 10.12 15.57 9.58
N GLU A 451 9.04 16.17 9.06
CA GLU A 451 7.93 16.60 9.92
C GLU A 451 7.21 15.43 10.59
N LEU A 452 7.04 14.28 9.93
CA LEU A 452 6.48 13.08 10.58
C LEU A 452 7.34 12.67 11.79
N ILE A 453 8.65 12.52 11.58
CA ILE A 453 9.53 12.02 12.63
C ILE A 453 9.68 13.04 13.75
N ARG A 454 9.69 14.34 13.41
CA ARG A 454 9.69 15.42 14.41
C ARG A 454 8.43 15.40 15.27
N ARG A 455 7.25 15.27 14.67
CA ARG A 455 5.99 15.25 15.43
C ARG A 455 5.73 13.92 16.15
N ARG A 456 6.28 12.81 15.65
CA ARG A 456 6.07 11.45 16.16
C ARG A 456 7.37 10.63 16.04
N PRO A 457 8.36 10.83 16.93
CA PRO A 457 9.49 9.93 17.02
C PRO A 457 9.02 8.53 17.46
N GLY A 458 9.66 7.47 16.97
CA GLY A 458 9.23 6.11 17.27
C GLY A 458 9.77 5.03 16.34
N MET A 459 9.25 3.81 16.50
CA MET A 459 9.61 2.65 15.68
C MET A 459 8.79 2.62 14.39
N TYR A 460 9.46 2.65 13.23
CA TYR A 460 8.79 2.61 11.92
C TYR A 460 9.43 1.60 10.96
N PRO A 461 8.65 0.77 10.25
CA PRO A 461 9.23 -0.12 9.25
C PRO A 461 9.77 0.70 8.07
N ARG A 462 11.02 0.45 7.65
CA ARG A 462 11.64 1.12 6.48
C ARG A 462 10.76 1.07 5.22
N ARG A 463 10.17 -0.10 4.96
CA ARG A 463 9.27 -0.30 3.80
C ARG A 463 8.02 0.55 3.88
N TRP A 464 7.49 0.78 5.09
CA TRP A 464 6.31 1.61 5.29
C TRP A 464 6.64 3.09 5.04
N LEU A 465 7.73 3.60 5.62
CA LEU A 465 8.19 4.97 5.39
C LEU A 465 8.47 5.25 3.91
N ALA A 466 9.13 4.32 3.22
CA ALA A 466 9.42 4.44 1.79
C ALA A 466 8.13 4.48 0.94
N ARG A 467 7.19 3.56 1.20
CA ARG A 467 5.89 3.51 0.50
C ARG A 467 5.09 4.79 0.69
N ARG A 468 5.03 5.29 1.93
CA ARG A 468 4.34 6.54 2.31
C ARG A 468 4.84 7.76 1.52
N LEU A 469 6.15 7.85 1.30
CA LEU A 469 6.76 8.91 0.49
C LEU A 469 6.74 8.62 -1.02
N GLY A 470 6.23 7.45 -1.42
CA GLY A 470 6.26 6.99 -2.80
C GLY A 470 7.69 6.83 -3.34
N VAL A 471 8.62 6.30 -2.54
CA VAL A 471 10.03 6.06 -2.94
C VAL A 471 10.49 4.63 -2.59
N GLY A 472 11.68 4.24 -3.06
CA GLY A 472 12.32 2.97 -2.66
C GLY A 472 13.02 3.09 -1.30
N THR A 473 13.36 1.96 -0.68
CA THR A 473 14.08 1.94 0.60
C THR A 473 15.46 2.59 0.50
N ASP A 474 16.16 2.42 -0.62
CA ASP A 474 17.49 3.00 -0.80
C ASP A 474 17.41 4.53 -0.94
N THR A 475 16.32 5.02 -1.54
CA THR A 475 16.02 6.46 -1.61
C THR A 475 15.65 7.02 -0.24
N LEU A 476 14.91 6.26 0.58
CA LEU A 476 14.62 6.64 1.95
C LEU A 476 15.92 6.76 2.76
N ASP A 477 16.84 5.82 2.62
CA ASP A 477 18.13 5.88 3.32
C ASP A 477 18.97 7.09 2.84
N ALA A 478 18.91 7.43 1.55
CA ALA A 478 19.51 8.67 1.05
C ALA A 478 18.86 9.91 1.66
N TYR A 479 17.53 9.93 1.81
CA TYR A 479 16.84 11.04 2.46
C TYR A 479 17.24 11.16 3.93
N ASN A 480 17.32 10.05 4.67
CA ASN A 480 17.72 10.04 6.07
C ASN A 480 19.12 10.60 6.30
N ARG A 481 20.04 10.45 5.34
CA ARG A 481 21.38 11.07 5.41
C ARG A 481 21.36 12.57 5.16
N ASP A 482 20.36 13.07 4.43
CA ASP A 482 20.27 14.46 3.98
C ASP A 482 19.39 15.34 4.89
N ILE A 483 18.75 14.77 5.92
CA ILE A 483 17.89 15.49 6.89
C ILE A 483 18.32 15.16 8.32
N PRO A 484 18.06 16.04 9.31
CA PRO A 484 18.39 15.83 10.72
C PRO A 484 17.44 14.82 11.40
N ILE A 485 17.41 13.60 10.86
CA ILE A 485 16.73 12.44 11.44
C ILE A 485 17.78 11.42 11.79
N GLN A 486 17.75 10.99 13.04
CA GLN A 486 18.61 9.94 13.56
C GLN A 486 17.89 8.59 13.50
N VAL A 487 18.65 7.53 13.20
CA VAL A 487 18.12 6.18 13.01
C VAL A 487 18.91 5.19 13.88
N ARG A 488 18.21 4.51 14.79
CA ARG A 488 18.77 3.39 15.55
C ARG A 488 18.25 2.10 14.96
N HIS A 489 19.16 1.27 14.47
CA HIS A 489 18.84 -0.07 14.00
C HIS A 489 18.49 -0.98 15.17
N CYS A 490 17.33 -1.62 15.10
CA CYS A 490 16.89 -2.59 16.09
C CYS A 490 16.97 -4.00 15.50
N TYR A 491 17.34 -4.96 16.34
CA TYR A 491 17.51 -6.35 15.94
C TYR A 491 16.77 -7.26 16.91
N ALA A 492 16.07 -8.26 16.38
CA ALA A 492 15.64 -9.42 17.14
C ALA A 492 16.86 -10.35 17.26
N GLU A 493 17.26 -10.62 18.49
CA GLU A 493 18.44 -11.39 18.82
C GLU A 493 18.05 -12.78 19.34
N LYS A 494 18.81 -13.79 18.92
CA LYS A 494 18.64 -15.18 19.37
C LYS A 494 20.00 -15.81 19.55
N ALA A 495 20.34 -16.22 20.77
CA ALA A 495 21.57 -16.95 21.04
C ALA A 495 21.56 -18.30 20.30
N ILE A 496 22.65 -18.60 19.60
CA ILE A 496 22.85 -19.85 18.87
C ILE A 496 23.87 -20.71 19.61
N GLY A 497 23.51 -21.96 19.82
CA GLY A 497 24.34 -23.03 20.33
C GLY A 497 24.14 -24.31 19.52
N TRP A 498 24.85 -25.37 19.90
CA TRP A 498 24.83 -26.65 19.16
C TRP A 498 23.42 -27.24 19.00
N TYR A 499 22.56 -27.11 20.01
CA TYR A 499 21.22 -27.68 20.04
C TYR A 499 20.20 -26.94 19.16
N ASN A 500 20.45 -25.68 18.82
CA ASN A 500 19.50 -24.82 18.13
C ASN A 500 20.02 -24.23 16.81
N LEU A 501 21.08 -24.82 16.24
CA LEU A 501 21.61 -24.49 14.92
C LEU A 501 20.54 -24.51 13.81
N HIS A 502 19.48 -25.31 13.98
CA HIS A 502 18.37 -25.39 13.04
C HIS A 502 17.50 -24.12 13.01
N ASP A 503 17.60 -23.24 14.01
CA ASP A 503 16.90 -21.96 14.06
C ASP A 503 17.43 -20.95 13.03
N ILE A 504 18.66 -21.14 12.56
CA ILE A 504 19.18 -20.39 11.41
C ILE A 504 18.51 -20.99 10.16
N PRO A 505 17.77 -20.22 9.35
CA PRO A 505 17.11 -20.76 8.15
C PRO A 505 18.12 -21.32 7.14
N LEU A 506 17.75 -22.38 6.40
CA LEU A 506 18.59 -22.96 5.34
C LEU A 506 18.66 -22.10 4.06
N ALA A 507 17.77 -21.10 3.95
CA ALA A 507 17.73 -20.23 2.80
C ALA A 507 19.01 -19.39 2.72
N LEU A 508 19.75 -19.54 1.62
CA LEU A 508 20.84 -18.64 1.28
C LEU A 508 20.29 -17.21 1.15
N ASP A 509 20.91 -16.30 1.89
CA ASP A 509 20.77 -14.85 1.74
C ASP A 509 19.40 -14.27 2.13
N LEU A 510 18.95 -14.54 3.36
CA LEU A 510 17.85 -13.76 3.95
C LEU A 510 18.32 -12.32 4.25
N PRO A 511 17.84 -11.30 3.51
CA PRO A 511 18.31 -9.93 3.68
C PRO A 511 17.94 -9.40 5.07
N GLY A 512 18.90 -8.73 5.72
CA GLY A 512 18.75 -8.21 7.07
C GLY A 512 18.98 -9.24 8.19
N THR A 513 19.62 -10.37 7.90
CA THR A 513 20.02 -11.35 8.94
C THR A 513 21.53 -11.57 8.94
N PHE A 514 22.12 -11.71 10.11
CA PHE A 514 23.56 -11.99 10.28
C PHE A 514 23.82 -12.71 11.60
N LEU A 515 25.00 -13.30 11.71
CA LEU A 515 25.54 -13.81 12.98
C LEU A 515 26.51 -12.77 13.54
N GLU A 516 26.49 -12.57 14.84
CA GLU A 516 27.45 -11.74 15.57
C GLU A 516 28.15 -12.63 16.59
N ASP A 517 29.48 -12.54 16.67
CA ASP A 517 30.24 -13.19 17.73
C ASP A 517 30.37 -12.27 18.97
N ASP A 518 30.99 -12.78 20.03
CA ASP A 518 31.31 -12.06 21.26
C ASP A 518 32.26 -10.87 21.05
N THR A 519 33.02 -10.84 19.96
CA THR A 519 33.87 -9.69 19.58
C THR A 519 33.07 -8.59 18.86
N GLY A 520 31.79 -8.83 18.57
CA GLY A 520 30.94 -7.93 17.80
C GLY A 520 31.12 -8.04 16.28
N LYS A 521 31.93 -9.00 15.80
CA LYS A 521 32.18 -9.19 14.37
C LYS A 521 30.98 -9.88 13.71
N ARG A 522 30.61 -9.38 12.52
CA ARG A 522 29.42 -9.84 11.79
C ARG A 522 29.77 -10.84 10.69
N TYR A 523 28.96 -11.88 10.58
CA TYR A 523 29.10 -12.93 9.57
C TYR A 523 27.77 -13.20 8.86
N PRO A 524 27.80 -13.73 7.62
CA PRO A 524 26.59 -14.20 6.96
C PRO A 524 25.82 -15.21 7.81
N ALA A 525 24.49 -15.14 7.79
CA ALA A 525 23.60 -16.03 8.53
C ALA A 525 23.56 -17.47 7.96
N LYS A 526 24.67 -18.20 8.08
CA LYS A 526 24.85 -19.55 7.56
C LYS A 526 25.14 -20.53 8.70
N ARG A 527 24.48 -21.68 8.68
CA ARG A 527 24.65 -22.74 9.70
C ARG A 527 26.09 -23.24 9.77
N GLU A 528 26.78 -23.31 8.62
CA GLU A 528 28.16 -23.75 8.53
C GLU A 528 29.10 -22.78 9.25
N ILE A 529 28.82 -21.48 9.16
CA ILE A 529 29.60 -20.45 9.84
C ILE A 529 29.33 -20.48 11.35
N ALA A 530 28.06 -20.57 11.75
CA ALA A 530 27.70 -20.74 13.16
C ALA A 530 28.39 -21.97 13.78
N ARG A 531 28.44 -23.10 13.06
CA ARG A 531 29.12 -24.32 13.53
C ARG A 531 30.62 -24.10 13.75
N LYS A 532 31.29 -23.37 12.83
CA LYS A 532 32.71 -23.03 12.96
C LYS A 532 32.97 -22.11 14.14
N LEU A 533 32.17 -21.06 14.30
CA LEU A 533 32.28 -20.13 15.42
C LEU A 533 32.06 -20.83 16.76
N LEU A 534 31.06 -21.71 16.85
CA LEU A 534 30.82 -22.52 18.05
C LEU A 534 31.95 -23.52 18.32
N ALA A 535 32.54 -24.12 17.28
CA ALA A 535 33.71 -25.00 17.43
C ALA A 535 34.93 -24.24 17.96
N TRP A 536 35.07 -22.97 17.59
CA TRP A 536 36.08 -22.05 18.13
C TRP A 536 35.72 -21.47 19.50
N LYS A 537 34.64 -21.94 20.13
CA LYS A 537 34.15 -21.51 21.45
C LYS A 537 33.71 -20.03 21.52
N HIS A 538 33.39 -19.40 20.39
CA HIS A 538 32.76 -18.08 20.38
C HIS A 538 31.29 -18.17 20.79
N VAL A 539 30.80 -17.14 21.51
CA VAL A 539 29.37 -16.94 21.71
C VAL A 539 28.77 -16.41 20.41
N VAL A 540 27.78 -17.11 19.85
CA VAL A 540 27.18 -16.75 18.57
C VAL A 540 25.75 -16.27 18.80
N VAL A 541 25.42 -15.09 18.28
CA VAL A 541 24.06 -14.53 18.30
C VAL A 541 23.57 -14.39 16.88
N TYR A 542 22.42 -14.99 16.58
CA TYR A 542 21.68 -14.72 15.36
C TYR A 542 20.88 -13.43 15.51
N LYS A 543 21.17 -12.45 14.66
CA LYS A 543 20.47 -11.17 14.61
C LYS A 543 19.63 -11.09 13.35
N LYS A 544 18.37 -10.72 13.52
CA LYS A 544 17.43 -10.41 12.45
C LYS A 544 16.99 -8.96 12.58
N GLN A 545 17.14 -8.17 11.51
CA GLN A 545 16.74 -6.78 11.48
C GLN A 545 15.25 -6.65 11.80
N ASP A 546 14.96 -5.84 12.81
CA ASP A 546 13.63 -5.47 13.27
C ASP A 546 13.32 -4.02 12.86
N VAL A 547 12.20 -3.49 13.36
CA VAL A 547 11.75 -2.13 13.10
C VAL A 547 12.72 -1.12 13.71
N ASN A 548 13.32 -0.26 12.88
CA ASN A 548 14.23 0.79 13.35
C ASN A 548 13.47 1.86 14.16
N TYR A 549 14.19 2.46 15.11
CA TYR A 549 13.71 3.63 15.86
C TYR A 549 14.23 4.93 15.22
N TYR A 550 13.34 5.89 15.00
CA TYR A 550 13.61 7.17 14.35
C TYR A 550 13.28 8.34 15.29
N TRP A 551 14.16 9.34 15.36
CA TRP A 551 13.88 10.59 16.06
C TRP A 551 14.49 11.78 15.33
N TYR A 552 13.94 12.96 15.60
CA TYR A 552 14.47 14.21 15.10
C TYR A 552 15.46 14.78 16.13
N SER A 553 16.64 15.19 15.70
CA SER A 553 17.61 15.84 16.58
C SER A 553 18.46 16.82 15.77
N ASP A 554 18.65 18.03 16.31
CA ASP A 554 19.57 19.02 15.76
C ASP A 554 21.03 18.77 16.22
N THR A 555 21.23 17.90 17.23
CA THR A 555 22.53 17.43 17.75
C THR A 555 22.65 15.91 17.64
N GLU A 556 23.86 15.35 17.65
CA GLU A 556 24.09 13.88 17.66
C GLU A 556 23.79 13.20 19.02
N ASP A 557 23.03 13.85 19.90
CA ASP A 557 22.76 13.31 21.23
C ASP A 557 21.87 12.06 21.14
N ALA A 558 22.36 11.00 21.79
CA ALA A 558 21.60 9.77 21.93
C ALA A 558 20.30 10.06 22.69
N PRO A 559 19.15 9.48 22.29
CA PRO A 559 17.89 9.71 22.97
C PRO A 559 18.03 9.27 24.43
N PRO A 560 17.41 9.96 25.40
CA PRO A 560 17.43 9.52 26.78
C PRO A 560 16.98 8.07 26.84
N ILE A 561 17.79 7.22 27.48
CA ILE A 561 17.49 5.81 27.74
C ILE A 561 16.35 5.79 28.78
N GLN A 562 15.14 6.18 28.39
CA GLN A 562 13.95 5.72 29.07
C GLN A 562 13.77 4.29 28.62
N SER A 563 14.03 3.40 29.58
CA SER A 563 13.89 1.96 29.49
C SER A 563 12.85 1.55 28.46
N VAL A 564 13.28 0.75 27.49
CA VAL A 564 12.44 0.01 26.55
C VAL A 564 11.46 -0.94 27.29
N ALA A 565 11.54 -1.01 28.62
CA ALA A 565 10.54 -1.60 29.51
C ALA A 565 9.26 -0.74 29.58
N GLY A 566 8.34 -0.96 28.66
CA GLY A 566 6.99 -0.41 28.75
C GLY A 566 6.28 -0.24 27.41
N TRP A 567 7.00 -0.39 26.30
CA TRP A 567 6.40 -0.37 24.97
C TRP A 567 6.59 -1.71 24.28
N LEU A 568 5.69 -2.63 24.61
CA LEU A 568 5.51 -3.83 23.83
C LEU A 568 4.73 -3.48 22.55
N PRO A 569 5.10 -4.02 21.39
CA PRO A 569 4.12 -4.19 20.34
C PRO A 569 2.96 -5.03 20.93
N PRO A 570 1.66 -4.66 20.80
CA PRO A 570 0.56 -5.62 20.97
C PRO A 570 0.79 -6.93 20.19
N GLY A 571 1.18 -8.00 20.90
CA GLY A 571 1.39 -9.31 20.27
C GLY A 571 2.26 -10.33 21.04
N ARG A 572 3.02 -9.98 22.08
CA ARG A 572 3.72 -11.00 22.88
C ARG A 572 2.90 -11.44 24.08
N ASN A 573 2.23 -12.58 23.95
CA ASN A 573 1.81 -13.37 25.09
C ASN A 573 3.05 -13.75 25.93
N ARG A 574 2.94 -13.54 27.24
CA ARG A 574 3.83 -14.08 28.26
C ARG A 574 3.96 -15.60 28.07
N PHE A 575 5.17 -16.10 27.85
CA PHE A 575 5.51 -17.45 28.30
C PHE A 575 5.82 -17.39 29.80
N PRO A 576 5.57 -18.47 30.56
CA PRO A 576 5.72 -18.46 32.02
C PRO A 576 7.19 -18.24 32.40
N GLU A 577 7.43 -17.35 33.36
CA GLU A 577 8.71 -17.20 34.04
C GLU A 577 9.13 -18.56 34.63
N ALA A 578 10.24 -19.11 34.15
CA ALA A 578 10.93 -20.17 34.85
C ALA A 578 11.49 -19.57 36.15
N ARG A 579 11.06 -20.14 37.28
CA ARG A 579 11.52 -19.79 38.63
C ARG A 579 13.04 -19.90 38.73
N PRO A 580 13.74 -18.97 39.40
CA PRO A 580 15.11 -19.23 39.83
C PRO A 580 15.09 -20.09 41.10
N TRP A 581 15.95 -21.10 41.16
CA TRP A 581 16.36 -21.79 42.40
C TRP A 581 17.91 -21.78 42.49
N PRO A 582 18.48 -21.98 43.69
CA PRO A 582 19.33 -20.99 44.34
C PRO A 582 20.83 -21.24 44.19
N SER A 583 21.56 -20.19 44.55
CA SER A 583 22.98 -20.10 44.85
C SER A 583 23.58 -21.34 45.54
N GLY A 584 24.61 -21.90 44.90
CA GLY A 584 25.55 -22.85 45.49
C GLY A 584 26.97 -22.30 45.39
N THR A 585 27.61 -22.22 46.56
CA THR A 585 28.94 -21.72 46.89
C THR A 585 30.10 -22.60 46.39
N GLY A 586 31.26 -21.99 46.16
CA GLY A 586 32.58 -22.64 46.00
C GLY A 586 33.47 -21.82 45.06
N SER A 587 34.21 -20.80 45.52
CA SER A 587 35.49 -20.83 46.24
C SER A 587 36.70 -21.36 45.45
N SER A 588 37.56 -20.40 45.10
CA SER A 588 39.04 -20.42 45.11
C SER A 588 39.81 -21.32 44.14
N ALA A 589 40.68 -20.71 43.31
CA ALA A 589 42.14 -20.73 43.52
C ALA A 589 42.90 -20.32 42.22
N ASP A 590 43.41 -19.09 42.21
CA ASP A 590 44.84 -18.73 42.20
C ASP A 590 45.89 -19.40 41.27
N VAL A 591 46.78 -18.51 40.81
CA VAL A 591 48.20 -18.63 40.33
C VAL A 591 48.47 -19.06 38.84
N PRO A 592 49.65 -18.78 38.23
CA PRO A 592 49.93 -17.53 37.50
C PRO A 592 50.81 -17.67 36.21
N THR A 593 51.19 -16.51 35.64
CA THR A 593 52.46 -16.19 34.94
C THR A 593 52.84 -16.90 33.63
N VAL A 594 53.20 -16.09 32.62
CA VAL A 594 54.53 -16.03 31.96
C VAL A 594 54.35 -15.61 30.50
N ILE A 595 54.78 -14.37 30.26
CA ILE A 595 55.11 -13.79 28.95
C ILE A 595 56.40 -14.44 28.44
N PRO A 596 56.53 -14.68 27.12
CA PRO A 596 57.80 -14.45 26.45
C PRO A 596 57.66 -13.34 25.41
N GLN A 597 58.48 -12.31 25.58
CA GLN A 597 58.81 -11.33 24.55
C GLN A 597 59.76 -11.98 23.54
N SER A 598 59.53 -11.74 22.25
CA SER A 598 60.63 -11.69 21.28
C SER A 598 60.33 -10.67 20.17
N GLN A 599 61.05 -9.55 20.29
CA GLN A 599 61.72 -8.77 19.26
C GLN A 599 60.99 -8.43 17.96
N VAL A 600 60.51 -7.19 17.98
CA VAL A 600 60.68 -6.12 16.97
C VAL A 600 61.62 -6.47 15.82
N ASP A 601 61.07 -6.45 14.60
CA ASP A 601 61.81 -6.10 13.41
C ASP A 601 61.14 -4.91 12.72
N THR A 602 61.95 -3.89 12.44
CA THR A 602 61.55 -2.54 12.07
C THR A 602 61.17 -2.45 10.58
N GLY A 603 59.97 -1.93 10.28
CA GLY A 603 59.60 -1.63 8.90
C GLY A 603 58.34 -0.78 8.76
N GLY A 604 58.50 0.54 8.73
CA GLY A 604 57.73 1.43 7.86
C GLY A 604 56.23 1.61 8.13
N ASN A 605 55.92 2.63 8.93
CA ASN A 605 54.63 3.31 9.03
C ASN A 605 54.07 3.70 7.63
N ARG A 606 52.81 3.36 7.31
CA ARG A 606 51.97 4.11 6.35
C ARG A 606 50.48 3.77 6.45
N SER A 607 49.73 4.78 6.86
CA SER A 607 48.28 4.91 6.83
C SER A 607 47.67 4.58 5.46
N LEU A 608 46.52 3.91 5.46
CA LEU A 608 45.62 3.84 4.31
C LEU A 608 44.26 4.43 4.68
N ASP A 609 44.26 5.75 4.89
CA ASP A 609 43.12 6.58 4.50
C ASP A 609 43.34 6.99 3.04
N GLY A 610 42.52 6.45 2.15
CA GLY A 610 42.48 6.81 0.74
C GLY A 610 41.06 6.67 0.19
N PRO A 611 40.58 7.64 -0.62
CA PRO A 611 39.22 7.63 -1.14
C PRO A 611 38.99 6.44 -2.09
N PRO A 612 37.74 5.95 -2.25
CA PRO A 612 37.46 4.86 -3.17
C PRO A 612 37.89 5.23 -4.60
N ALA A 613 38.61 4.29 -5.22
CA ALA A 613 39.20 4.42 -6.55
C ALA A 613 38.21 4.94 -7.61
N LYS A 614 38.65 5.93 -8.38
CA LYS A 614 38.02 6.34 -9.64
C LYS A 614 37.91 5.11 -10.55
N MET A 615 36.76 4.99 -11.23
CA MET A 615 36.57 4.05 -12.34
C MET A 615 37.76 4.12 -13.31
N PRO A 616 38.23 3.00 -13.87
CA PRO A 616 39.25 3.05 -14.91
C PRO A 616 38.73 3.89 -16.08
N PRO A 617 39.55 4.76 -16.68
CA PRO A 617 39.16 5.52 -17.84
C PRO A 617 38.74 4.57 -18.98
N PRO A 618 37.87 5.00 -19.90
CA PRO A 618 37.59 4.23 -21.10
C PRO A 618 38.91 3.93 -21.81
N VAL A 619 39.03 2.69 -22.29
CA VAL A 619 40.13 2.16 -23.10
C VAL A 619 40.65 3.26 -24.04
N PRO A 620 41.97 3.53 -24.08
CA PRO A 620 42.53 4.60 -24.87
C PRO A 620 42.12 4.48 -26.34
N ALA A 621 41.79 5.62 -26.94
CA ALA A 621 41.43 5.74 -28.33
C ALA A 621 42.64 5.44 -29.21
N SER A 622 42.88 4.17 -29.52
CA SER A 622 43.81 3.76 -30.58
C SER A 622 43.04 2.93 -31.61
N PHE A 623 42.92 3.51 -32.82
CA PHE A 623 42.33 2.95 -34.04
C PHE A 623 40.82 2.61 -34.01
N ARG A 624 39.98 3.57 -33.59
CA ARG A 624 38.61 3.59 -34.12
C ARG A 624 38.64 4.23 -35.50
N ASP A 625 38.33 3.46 -36.55
CA ASP A 625 38.07 4.00 -37.88
C ASP A 625 36.77 4.82 -37.85
N ARG A 626 36.88 6.08 -37.41
CA ARG A 626 35.74 7.01 -37.35
C ARG A 626 35.06 7.15 -38.70
N ALA A 627 35.79 7.04 -39.80
CA ALA A 627 35.22 7.09 -41.13
C ALA A 627 34.33 5.86 -41.42
N ALA A 628 34.72 4.66 -40.96
CA ALA A 628 33.86 3.47 -41.04
C ALA A 628 32.62 3.57 -40.15
N GLU A 629 32.76 4.09 -38.93
CA GLU A 629 31.63 4.29 -38.01
C GLU A 629 30.60 5.29 -38.57
N ASP A 630 31.06 6.41 -39.13
CA ASP A 630 30.19 7.41 -39.76
C ASP A 630 29.53 6.90 -41.05
N ARG A 631 30.25 6.14 -41.88
CA ARG A 631 29.66 5.47 -43.07
C ARG A 631 28.57 4.50 -42.65
N LEU A 632 28.79 3.71 -41.59
CA LEU A 632 27.79 2.79 -41.07
C LEU A 632 26.58 3.52 -40.49
N ALA A 633 26.81 4.60 -39.72
CA ALA A 633 25.74 5.41 -39.15
C ALA A 633 24.85 6.05 -40.22
N GLU A 634 25.44 6.57 -41.29
CA GLU A 634 24.70 7.10 -42.46
C GLU A 634 23.89 6.00 -43.14
N ARG A 635 24.45 4.79 -43.27
CA ARG A 635 23.76 3.63 -43.85
C ARG A 635 22.60 3.16 -42.97
N VAL A 636 22.76 3.16 -41.64
CA VAL A 636 21.68 2.89 -40.67
C VAL A 636 20.56 3.91 -40.83
N TYR A 637 20.90 5.20 -40.84
CA TYR A 637 19.94 6.29 -40.98
C TYR A 637 19.11 6.17 -42.27
N ARG A 638 19.77 6.00 -43.43
CA ARG A 638 19.09 5.84 -44.72
C ARG A 638 18.22 4.60 -44.78
N THR A 639 18.73 3.46 -44.27
CA THR A 639 17.99 2.19 -44.27
C THR A 639 16.72 2.28 -43.44
N VAL A 640 16.82 2.77 -42.20
CA VAL A 640 15.65 2.92 -41.31
C VAL A 640 14.68 3.97 -41.85
N LYS A 641 15.17 5.08 -42.42
CA LYS A 641 14.33 6.12 -43.05
C LYS A 641 13.53 5.58 -44.24
N ARG A 642 14.12 4.70 -45.06
CA ARG A 642 13.44 4.04 -46.18
C ARG A 642 12.41 3.00 -45.71
N LEU A 643 12.69 2.28 -44.63
CA LEU A 643 11.80 1.24 -44.10
C LEU A 643 10.66 1.79 -43.23
N SER A 644 10.71 3.06 -42.82
CA SER A 644 9.73 3.66 -41.92
C SER A 644 8.81 4.64 -42.66
N ALA A 645 7.56 4.22 -42.90
CA ALA A 645 6.50 5.10 -43.43
C ALA A 645 6.10 6.19 -42.42
N ASP A 646 6.06 5.85 -41.14
CA ASP A 646 5.77 6.77 -40.04
C ASP A 646 7.02 7.57 -39.62
N LYS A 647 6.88 8.91 -39.57
CA LYS A 647 7.94 9.83 -39.12
C LYS A 647 8.36 9.55 -37.68
N ALA A 648 7.45 9.08 -36.82
CA ALA A 648 7.73 8.77 -35.41
C ALA A 648 8.61 7.53 -35.22
N GLN A 649 8.72 6.67 -36.24
CA GLN A 649 9.52 5.44 -36.19
C GLN A 649 10.90 5.57 -36.84
N ARG A 650 11.24 6.76 -37.32
CA ARG A 650 12.55 7.06 -37.90
C ARG A 650 13.60 7.24 -36.81
N ILE A 651 14.84 6.89 -37.13
CA ILE A 651 16.01 7.22 -36.31
C ILE A 651 16.63 8.52 -36.83
N SER A 652 17.02 9.44 -35.94
CA SER A 652 17.82 10.61 -36.31
C SER A 652 19.27 10.20 -36.61
N LYS A 653 19.99 10.96 -37.46
CA LYS A 653 21.41 10.71 -37.75
C LYS A 653 22.29 10.65 -36.48
N ALA A 654 22.06 11.54 -35.51
CA ALA A 654 22.77 11.55 -34.23
C ALA A 654 22.53 10.27 -33.39
N ASN A 655 21.31 9.73 -33.41
CA ASN A 655 20.99 8.47 -32.74
C ASN A 655 21.54 7.24 -33.48
N ALA A 656 21.69 7.32 -34.82
CA ALA A 656 22.36 6.28 -35.60
C ALA A 656 23.86 6.24 -35.31
N GLN A 657 24.53 7.39 -35.20
CA GLN A 657 25.93 7.49 -34.77
C GLN A 657 26.11 6.90 -33.37
N ARG A 658 25.28 7.32 -32.42
CA ARG A 658 25.32 6.78 -31.05
C ARG A 658 25.10 5.26 -31.01
N LEU A 659 24.24 4.72 -31.88
CA LEU A 659 24.01 3.27 -31.93
C LEU A 659 25.29 2.52 -32.31
N VAL A 660 26.02 3.03 -33.30
CA VAL A 660 27.33 2.50 -33.73
C VAL A 660 28.38 2.69 -32.65
N GLU A 661 28.42 3.85 -31.97
CA GLU A 661 29.32 4.09 -30.84
C GLU A 661 29.06 3.13 -29.67
N THR A 662 27.78 2.77 -29.44
CA THR A 662 27.36 1.95 -28.29
C THR A 662 27.63 0.46 -28.50
N TYR A 663 27.36 -0.05 -29.71
CA TYR A 663 27.44 -1.49 -30.01
C TYR A 663 28.58 -1.86 -30.96
N GLY A 664 29.31 -0.89 -31.51
CA GLY A 664 30.39 -1.13 -32.46
C GLY A 664 29.92 -1.55 -33.87
N VAL A 665 30.84 -1.51 -34.82
CA VAL A 665 30.58 -1.76 -36.25
C VAL A 665 30.03 -3.18 -36.47
N ALA A 666 30.70 -4.21 -35.96
CA ALA A 666 30.35 -5.61 -36.22
C ALA A 666 28.92 -5.98 -35.75
N ALA A 667 28.54 -5.57 -34.53
CA ALA A 667 27.22 -5.87 -33.99
C ALA A 667 26.10 -5.11 -34.71
N VAL A 668 26.34 -3.86 -35.09
CA VAL A 668 25.35 -3.07 -35.85
C VAL A 668 25.19 -3.59 -37.27
N GLU A 669 26.25 -4.08 -37.91
CA GLU A 669 26.15 -4.74 -39.21
C GLU A 669 25.35 -6.05 -39.18
N GLN A 670 25.57 -6.90 -38.16
CA GLN A 670 24.76 -8.10 -37.96
C GLN A 670 23.28 -7.73 -37.71
N GLY A 671 23.03 -6.69 -36.92
CA GLY A 671 21.68 -6.15 -36.71
C GLY A 671 21.02 -5.65 -38.01
N LEU A 672 21.77 -4.98 -38.89
CA LEU A 672 21.27 -4.54 -40.20
C LEU A 672 20.96 -5.71 -41.14
N LYS A 673 21.78 -6.77 -41.12
CA LYS A 673 21.51 -8.00 -41.90
C LYS A 673 20.20 -8.65 -41.44
N GLN A 674 20.00 -8.79 -40.13
CA GLN A 674 18.75 -9.30 -39.56
C GLN A 674 17.56 -8.41 -39.93
N LEU A 675 17.69 -7.08 -39.79
CA LEU A 675 16.63 -6.15 -40.15
C LEU A 675 16.20 -6.32 -41.61
N LYS A 676 17.14 -6.39 -42.55
CA LYS A 676 16.83 -6.62 -43.98
C LYS A 676 16.11 -7.94 -44.21
N TRP A 677 16.59 -9.02 -43.60
CA TRP A 677 16.00 -10.35 -43.74
C TRP A 677 14.57 -10.43 -43.21
N TYR A 678 14.31 -9.94 -42.00
CA TYR A 678 12.98 -9.96 -41.40
C TYR A 678 12.01 -8.98 -42.08
N THR A 679 12.52 -7.87 -42.62
CA THR A 679 11.70 -6.94 -43.40
C THR A 679 11.27 -7.55 -44.74
N GLY A 680 12.14 -8.30 -45.41
CA GLY A 680 11.79 -9.06 -46.62
C GLY A 680 10.70 -10.12 -46.41
N LYS A 681 10.47 -10.54 -45.15
CA LYS A 681 9.39 -11.45 -44.74
C LYS A 681 8.13 -10.75 -44.20
N GLY A 682 8.08 -9.42 -44.23
CA GLY A 682 6.94 -8.65 -43.69
C GLY A 682 6.80 -8.70 -42.15
N ARG A 683 7.83 -9.11 -41.41
CA ARG A 683 7.76 -9.37 -39.95
C ARG A 683 8.25 -8.22 -39.07
N VAL A 684 8.55 -7.04 -39.64
CA VAL A 684 9.08 -5.89 -38.90
C VAL A 684 8.12 -4.71 -38.99
N THR A 685 7.48 -4.39 -37.86
CA THR A 685 6.58 -3.23 -37.76
C THR A 685 7.26 -1.97 -37.25
N ARG A 686 8.41 -2.08 -36.57
CA ARG A 686 9.17 -0.95 -35.99
C ARG A 686 10.68 -1.08 -36.27
N PRO A 687 11.16 -0.59 -37.42
CA PRO A 687 12.54 -0.82 -37.88
C PRO A 687 13.63 -0.31 -36.93
N ALA A 688 13.45 0.89 -36.34
CA ALA A 688 14.44 1.47 -35.44
C ALA A 688 14.58 0.68 -34.11
N GLY A 689 13.44 0.32 -33.49
CA GLY A 689 13.45 -0.45 -32.24
C GLY A 689 13.94 -1.89 -32.43
N PHE A 690 13.61 -2.49 -33.57
CA PHE A 690 14.14 -3.80 -33.95
C PHE A 690 15.66 -3.76 -34.09
N LEU A 691 16.20 -2.76 -34.80
CA LEU A 691 17.64 -2.62 -35.01
C LEU A 691 18.41 -2.48 -33.69
N VAL A 692 17.93 -1.65 -32.75
CA VAL A 692 18.54 -1.51 -31.42
C VAL A 692 18.61 -2.86 -30.69
N THR A 693 17.52 -3.63 -30.77
CA THR A 693 17.42 -4.92 -30.10
C THR A 693 18.34 -5.96 -30.74
N ALA A 694 18.35 -6.02 -32.08
CA ALA A 694 19.19 -6.93 -32.85
C ALA A 694 20.69 -6.63 -32.66
N SER A 695 21.09 -5.35 -32.69
CA SER A 695 22.48 -4.93 -32.43
C SER A 695 22.92 -5.24 -31.01
N ARG A 696 22.03 -5.11 -30.01
CA ARG A 696 22.32 -5.49 -28.63
C ARG A 696 22.55 -6.99 -28.45
N LEU A 697 21.75 -7.83 -29.13
CA LEU A 697 21.90 -9.28 -29.10
C LEU A 697 23.19 -9.71 -29.80
N ALA A 698 23.47 -9.16 -30.99
CA ALA A 698 24.72 -9.40 -31.72
C ALA A 698 25.95 -8.99 -30.89
N TRP A 699 25.88 -7.84 -30.19
CA TRP A 699 26.97 -7.42 -29.31
C TRP A 699 27.22 -8.44 -28.19
N ARG A 700 26.15 -8.98 -27.60
CA ARG A 700 26.25 -10.00 -26.56
C ARG A 700 26.91 -11.27 -27.09
N GLU A 701 26.49 -11.74 -28.25
CA GLU A 701 27.09 -12.93 -28.90
C GLU A 701 28.59 -12.74 -29.15
N LEU A 702 29.00 -11.57 -29.66
CA LEU A 702 30.40 -11.24 -29.94
C LEU A 702 31.30 -11.13 -28.69
N HIS A 703 30.71 -10.88 -27.51
CA HIS A 703 31.46 -10.65 -26.26
C HIS A 703 31.19 -11.72 -25.18
N SER A 704 30.48 -12.80 -25.52
CA SER A 704 30.22 -13.94 -24.61
C SER A 704 31.36 -14.96 -24.68
N GLY A 705 32.57 -14.58 -24.25
CA GLY A 705 33.74 -15.47 -24.18
C GLY A 705 34.40 -15.48 -22.79
N ALA A 706 34.78 -16.68 -22.33
CA ALA A 706 35.60 -17.14 -21.17
C ALA A 706 35.62 -16.39 -19.80
N ASN A 707 35.39 -15.08 -19.74
CA ASN A 707 35.53 -14.26 -18.52
C ASN A 707 34.18 -13.67 -18.06
N GLY A 708 33.23 -14.54 -17.69
CA GLY A 708 31.99 -14.15 -17.00
C GLY A 708 31.04 -13.20 -17.77
N PRO A 709 29.86 -12.86 -17.20
CA PRO A 709 28.90 -11.99 -17.87
C PRO A 709 29.35 -10.52 -17.84
N THR A 710 29.90 -10.02 -18.95
CA THR A 710 30.12 -8.59 -19.15
C THR A 710 28.77 -7.85 -19.22
N PRO A 711 28.61 -6.72 -18.49
CA PRO A 711 27.37 -5.96 -18.52
C PRO A 711 27.15 -5.34 -19.91
N VAL A 712 26.04 -5.70 -20.57
CA VAL A 712 25.70 -5.25 -21.92
C VAL A 712 25.41 -3.73 -21.93
N PRO A 713 26.04 -2.94 -22.82
CA PRO A 713 25.81 -1.51 -22.91
C PRO A 713 24.34 -1.18 -23.26
N ARG A 714 23.77 -0.21 -22.55
CA ARG A 714 22.39 0.26 -22.78
C ARG A 714 22.39 1.43 -23.74
N PHE A 715 21.70 1.28 -24.87
CA PHE A 715 21.45 2.39 -25.79
C PHE A 715 20.46 3.41 -25.20
N SER A 716 20.86 4.68 -25.16
CA SER A 716 20.02 5.80 -24.76
C SER A 716 19.97 6.85 -25.88
N GLY A 717 18.85 6.91 -26.60
CA GLY A 717 18.64 7.89 -27.65
C GLY A 717 18.38 9.29 -27.08
N LYS A 718 18.88 10.35 -27.74
CA LYS A 718 18.42 11.72 -27.48
C LYS A 718 16.97 11.83 -27.97
N LYS A 719 16.03 12.17 -27.08
CA LYS A 719 14.73 12.71 -27.47
C LYS A 719 14.97 14.17 -27.89
N TYR A 720 14.86 14.49 -29.18
CA TYR A 720 14.80 15.89 -29.58
C TYR A 720 13.39 16.42 -29.36
N LEU A 721 13.33 17.53 -28.61
CA LEU A 721 12.32 18.56 -28.69
C LEU A 721 12.01 18.84 -30.16
N GLN A 722 10.72 19.05 -30.48
CA GLN A 722 10.27 19.51 -31.80
C GLN A 722 11.15 20.69 -32.25
N GLU A 723 11.94 20.48 -33.30
CA GLU A 723 12.72 21.54 -33.93
C GLU A 723 11.79 22.63 -34.47
N GLY A 724 12.21 23.88 -34.23
CA GLY A 724 11.46 25.10 -34.48
C GLY A 724 11.18 25.41 -35.96
N GLY A 725 10.28 26.37 -36.13
CA GLY A 725 10.03 27.05 -37.40
C GLY A 725 11.26 27.81 -37.92
N PRO A 726 11.22 28.22 -39.19
CA PRO A 726 12.40 28.68 -39.92
C PRO A 726 12.91 30.04 -39.42
N GLN A 727 14.24 30.19 -39.52
CA GLN A 727 15.00 31.43 -39.36
C GLN A 727 14.70 32.43 -40.47
#